data_AF-A0A1I6QBI9-F1
#
_entry.id   AF-A0A1I6QBI9-F1
#
_cell.length_a   1.000
_cell.length_b   1.000
_cell.length_c   1.000
_cell.angle_alpha   90.00
_cell.angle_beta   90.00
_cell.angle_gamma   90.00
#
_symmetry.space_group_name_H-M   'P 1'
#
loop_
_entity.id
_entity.type
_entity.pdbx_description
1 polymer ?
#
loop_
_entity_poly.entity_id
_entity_poly.type
_entity_poly.pdbx_seq_one_letter_code
_entity_poly.pdbx_strand_id
1 'polypeptide(L)'
;MSSRKWKYTTLLACVLMLVSIICFIILSGRLSGIDPENYVTASADPGAEAFVPLQDSSEGVPGMALAAKNDSLSLYINEETTVIAVKDQRSGDVWYSNPLDVEEDSIATAFEKESISSQVTVSFRNTLGVLDTYTNYKYSISNEQFELQSIADGVRIEYTLGDAELGIDALPKFISKQRLQEKVLSQLDEVTASYVETRYLEQEANPEVVERADTQVERPLVLRKMLAAFEQAGYTPEDLAYDNEENGIGGPGGSADKPKFLIPVEYRLEENALSVTVPLSQLEESEGHQIQTLDLLSYFGAAKSGQEGYMFVPDGSGSLIHFDNGKVKEPQYVQPVYGPDPNDNSRTRAQIAESARLPVFGLKSGDRAFFAVIDGGDGNASVAADISGKQNSFNHVFSRYAVRGDDELELYTGSKIQEIQLLSDEKYKGDIRVKYHFLSGEDASYSGMAQAYQTMLVEQGVLQPLTEEEQIPFYVDIVGAIDKQQSFLGVPYDATVAMTTFEEAQGIVTEMQAQGISNIQMQYLGWFGAGLEHELPVKLNTSELGTSRELTALQEQVGSTGGELYPDVAFQQVYDTGSGFRSARDASRFITKEEAELSPYDRSLNRMSLLQDEYYLLSPAKLPDVTAQFMEQFRKKNLTGLALRDLGSTLHSDYRNNSLIFRDTAKAIVEEQIGALAAEYPNLMISGGNAYALQYAQHIVNAPEGSSQFNLTDESVPFYQMVIHGFIDYAGEPVNLSATTDMKQQALRSLELGSAPHFLWTANTSSELKYTRYDYMYSAQYSSWLDEAVILYNEVNQVLNPLRTEKMLNRVVHEPGVVEVMYSNGTTLLINYNEQPVVAHGVSVPAQDYVIGGDRS
;
A
#
# COMPACT_ATOMS: atom_id res chain seq x y z
N MET A 1 -46.20 55.74 -16.36
CA MET A 1 -45.66 54.62 -17.15
C MET A 1 -46.74 53.58 -17.34
N SER A 2 -46.95 53.06 -18.56
CA SER A 2 -48.03 52.09 -18.82
C SER A 2 -47.73 50.74 -18.14
N SER A 3 -48.77 50.03 -17.67
CA SER A 3 -48.67 48.72 -17.00
C SER A 3 -47.82 47.70 -17.79
N ARG A 4 -47.77 47.85 -19.12
CA ARG A 4 -46.93 47.03 -20.01
C ARG A 4 -45.44 47.30 -19.84
N LYS A 5 -45.01 48.57 -19.71
CA LYS A 5 -43.60 48.92 -19.47
C LYS A 5 -43.09 48.44 -18.12
N TRP A 6 -43.94 48.48 -17.09
CA TRP A 6 -43.59 47.96 -15.76
C TRP A 6 -43.36 46.45 -15.78
N LYS A 7 -44.24 45.68 -16.44
CA LYS A 7 -44.05 44.22 -16.61
C LYS A 7 -42.76 43.86 -17.34
N TYR A 8 -42.39 44.59 -18.41
CA TYR A 8 -41.14 44.35 -19.12
C TYR A 8 -39.90 44.71 -18.29
N THR A 9 -39.93 45.80 -17.52
CA THR A 9 -38.82 46.16 -16.62
C THR A 9 -38.66 45.16 -15.48
N THR A 10 -39.75 44.64 -14.91
CA THR A 10 -39.68 43.63 -13.85
C THR A 10 -39.16 42.29 -14.39
N LEU A 11 -39.60 41.89 -15.59
CA LEU A 11 -39.12 40.65 -16.22
C LEU A 11 -37.62 40.73 -16.57
N LEU A 12 -37.16 41.88 -17.09
CA LEU A 12 -35.74 42.12 -17.37
C LEU A 12 -34.89 42.11 -16.08
N ALA A 13 -35.39 42.71 -14.99
CA ALA A 13 -34.71 42.71 -13.70
C ALA A 13 -34.63 41.29 -13.09
N CYS A 14 -35.69 40.48 -13.22
CA CYS A 14 -35.66 39.08 -12.80
C CYS A 14 -34.66 38.27 -13.62
N VAL A 15 -34.60 38.45 -14.95
CA VAL A 15 -33.62 37.76 -15.81
C VAL A 15 -32.20 38.19 -15.47
N LEU A 16 -31.94 39.48 -15.28
CA LEU A 16 -30.61 39.96 -14.88
C LEU A 16 -30.21 39.47 -13.49
N MET A 17 -31.15 39.37 -12.55
CA MET A 17 -30.90 38.79 -11.23
C MET A 17 -30.61 37.29 -11.34
N LEU A 18 -31.32 36.55 -12.20
CA LEU A 18 -31.09 35.12 -12.44
C LEU A 18 -29.75 34.89 -13.13
N VAL A 19 -29.37 35.72 -14.10
CA VAL A 19 -28.05 35.71 -14.75
C VAL A 19 -26.96 36.09 -13.75
N SER A 20 -27.16 37.09 -12.90
CA SER A 20 -26.22 37.42 -11.82
C SER A 20 -26.11 36.30 -10.79
N ILE A 21 -27.19 35.59 -10.46
CA ILE A 21 -27.17 34.44 -9.55
C ILE A 21 -26.47 33.26 -10.21
N ILE A 22 -26.74 32.98 -11.49
CA ILE A 22 -26.05 31.92 -12.24
C ILE A 22 -24.57 32.27 -12.42
N CYS A 23 -24.24 33.50 -12.79
CA CYS A 23 -22.86 33.97 -12.84
C CYS A 23 -22.22 33.93 -11.45
N PHE A 24 -22.93 34.28 -10.37
CA PHE A 24 -22.41 34.18 -9.01
C PHE A 24 -22.20 32.72 -8.58
N ILE A 25 -23.06 31.79 -9.01
CA ILE A 25 -22.90 30.35 -8.76
C ILE A 25 -21.73 29.77 -9.57
N ILE A 26 -21.53 30.24 -10.81
CA ILE A 26 -20.41 29.86 -11.67
C ILE A 26 -19.10 30.52 -11.21
N LEU A 27 -19.15 31.76 -10.71
CA LEU A 27 -18.01 32.51 -10.16
C LEU A 27 -17.71 32.16 -8.69
N SER A 28 -18.66 31.57 -7.97
CA SER A 28 -18.41 31.02 -6.63
C SER A 28 -17.66 29.70 -6.80
N GLY A 29 -16.33 29.80 -6.95
CA GLY A 29 -15.36 28.72 -7.17
C GLY A 29 -15.78 27.38 -6.57
N ARG A 30 -16.48 26.58 -7.37
CA ARG A 30 -16.86 25.21 -7.01
C ARG A 30 -15.82 24.29 -7.60
N LEU A 31 -15.14 23.54 -6.74
CA LEU A 31 -14.29 22.45 -7.20
C LEU A 31 -15.15 21.41 -7.94
N SER A 32 -14.85 21.25 -9.22
CA SER A 32 -15.35 20.18 -10.07
C SER A 32 -14.78 18.84 -9.60
N GLY A 33 -15.54 17.77 -9.79
CA GLY A 33 -15.11 16.42 -9.46
C GLY A 33 -15.10 15.58 -10.73
N ILE A 34 -14.14 14.66 -10.81
CA ILE A 34 -14.14 13.59 -11.80
C ILE A 34 -15.01 12.41 -11.35
N ASP A 35 -15.29 11.50 -12.27
CA ASP A 35 -15.91 10.21 -11.97
C ASP A 35 -14.80 9.17 -11.69
N PRO A 36 -14.69 8.64 -10.44
CA PRO A 36 -13.64 7.70 -10.06
C PRO A 36 -13.67 6.38 -10.83
N GLU A 37 -14.82 5.97 -11.36
CA GLU A 37 -14.95 4.71 -12.10
C GLU A 37 -14.09 4.70 -13.39
N ASN A 38 -13.69 5.87 -13.90
CA ASN A 38 -12.77 5.97 -15.03
C ASN A 38 -11.32 5.56 -14.69
N TYR A 39 -10.98 5.45 -13.41
CA TYR A 39 -9.64 5.13 -12.91
C TYR A 39 -9.55 3.70 -12.35
N VAL A 40 -10.62 2.90 -12.49
CA VAL A 40 -10.64 1.51 -12.07
C VAL A 40 -10.30 0.62 -13.27
N THR A 41 -9.20 -0.12 -13.17
CA THR A 41 -8.80 -1.08 -14.21
C THR A 41 -9.31 -2.48 -13.85
N ALA A 42 -10.24 -3.01 -14.64
CA ALA A 42 -10.79 -4.35 -14.48
C ALA A 42 -10.49 -5.18 -15.73
N SER A 43 -9.87 -6.34 -15.55
CA SER A 43 -9.63 -7.29 -16.65
C SER A 43 -10.94 -7.89 -17.14
N ALA A 44 -11.06 -7.98 -18.47
CA ALA A 44 -12.14 -8.73 -19.08
C ALA A 44 -11.99 -10.22 -18.75
N ASP A 45 -13.12 -10.92 -18.69
CA ASP A 45 -13.14 -12.38 -18.63
C ASP A 45 -12.41 -12.93 -19.87
N PRO A 46 -11.32 -13.72 -19.70
CA PRO A 46 -10.57 -14.29 -20.81
C PRO A 46 -11.36 -15.31 -21.62
N GLY A 47 -12.52 -15.74 -21.15
CA GLY A 47 -13.42 -16.71 -21.78
C GLY A 47 -13.27 -18.11 -21.19
N ALA A 48 -14.41 -18.77 -20.96
CA ALA A 48 -14.47 -20.11 -20.38
C ALA A 48 -14.27 -21.19 -21.46
N GLU A 49 -13.04 -21.66 -21.63
CA GLU A 49 -12.74 -22.94 -22.28
C GLU A 49 -12.31 -23.95 -21.22
N ALA A 50 -12.88 -25.16 -21.23
CA ALA A 50 -12.48 -26.21 -20.30
C ALA A 50 -10.96 -26.45 -20.35
N PHE A 51 -10.35 -26.70 -19.19
CA PHE A 51 -8.92 -26.96 -19.14
C PHE A 51 -8.54 -28.18 -19.99
N VAL A 52 -7.55 -28.01 -20.87
CA VAL A 52 -6.94 -29.09 -21.64
C VAL A 52 -5.43 -29.05 -21.42
N PRO A 53 -4.85 -30.06 -20.78
CA PRO A 53 -3.42 -30.06 -20.50
C PRO A 53 -2.60 -30.14 -21.78
N LEU A 54 -1.49 -29.40 -21.82
CA LEU A 54 -0.53 -29.44 -22.91
C LEU A 54 0.25 -30.76 -22.89
N GLN A 55 0.75 -31.18 -24.05
CA GLN A 55 1.65 -32.33 -24.12
C GLN A 55 2.98 -32.01 -23.43
N ASP A 56 3.28 -32.74 -22.37
CA ASP A 56 4.55 -32.62 -21.68
C ASP A 56 5.62 -33.52 -22.33
N SER A 57 6.64 -32.88 -22.88
CA SER A 57 7.83 -33.53 -23.46
C SER A 57 9.08 -33.30 -22.61
N SER A 58 8.93 -32.68 -21.44
CA SER A 58 9.99 -32.42 -20.48
C SER A 58 9.97 -33.44 -19.34
N GLU A 59 11.04 -33.50 -18.53
CA GLU A 59 11.00 -34.16 -17.22
C GLU A 59 10.06 -33.34 -16.30
N GLY A 60 8.75 -33.54 -16.50
CA GLY A 60 7.66 -32.79 -15.87
C GLY A 60 7.65 -32.84 -14.34
N VAL A 61 6.65 -32.20 -13.74
CA VAL A 61 6.45 -32.26 -12.28
C VAL A 61 5.54 -33.46 -11.94
N PRO A 62 5.97 -34.42 -11.11
CA PRO A 62 5.20 -35.62 -10.82
C PRO A 62 3.79 -35.31 -10.30
N GLY A 63 2.78 -35.94 -10.90
CA GLY A 63 1.37 -35.78 -10.50
C GLY A 63 0.72 -34.45 -10.94
N MET A 64 1.37 -33.68 -11.82
CA MET A 64 0.86 -32.40 -12.30
C MET A 64 0.82 -32.36 -13.83
N ALA A 65 -0.19 -31.68 -14.37
CA ALA A 65 -0.39 -31.49 -15.78
C ALA A 65 0.22 -30.15 -16.25
N LEU A 66 0.81 -30.13 -17.45
CA LEU A 66 1.40 -28.92 -18.02
C LEU A 66 0.28 -27.97 -18.50
N ALA A 67 0.20 -26.78 -17.90
CA ALA A 67 -0.79 -25.76 -18.23
C ALA A 67 -0.26 -24.75 -19.26
N ALA A 68 0.98 -24.29 -19.09
CA ALA A 68 1.61 -23.34 -20.00
C ALA A 68 3.14 -23.52 -20.03
N LYS A 69 3.77 -23.09 -21.12
CA LYS A 69 5.23 -23.14 -21.29
C LYS A 69 5.71 -22.06 -22.24
N ASN A 70 6.80 -21.39 -21.88
CA ASN A 70 7.58 -20.52 -22.77
C ASN A 70 9.07 -20.93 -22.73
N ASP A 71 9.97 -20.07 -23.19
CA ASP A 71 11.41 -20.38 -23.25
C ASP A 71 12.08 -20.46 -21.86
N SER A 72 11.52 -19.78 -20.86
CA SER A 72 12.14 -19.65 -19.52
C SER A 72 11.43 -20.48 -18.46
N LEU A 73 10.10 -20.62 -18.55
CA LEU A 73 9.26 -21.18 -17.49
C LEU A 73 8.32 -22.26 -18.04
N SER A 74 7.95 -23.19 -17.17
CA SER A 74 6.85 -24.14 -17.40
C SER A 74 5.92 -24.13 -16.19
N LEU A 75 4.64 -23.88 -16.42
CA LEU A 75 3.58 -23.85 -15.42
C LEU A 75 2.83 -25.18 -15.42
N TYR A 76 2.76 -25.81 -14.26
CA TYR A 76 2.06 -27.06 -14.02
C TYR A 76 0.93 -26.83 -13.02
N ILE A 77 -0.11 -27.65 -13.10
CA ILE A 77 -1.24 -27.67 -12.18
C ILE A 77 -1.58 -29.10 -11.79
N ASN A 78 -1.88 -29.32 -10.51
CA ASN A 78 -2.54 -30.55 -10.07
C ASN A 78 -4.05 -30.38 -10.26
N GLU A 79 -4.66 -31.22 -11.10
CA GLU A 79 -6.07 -31.08 -11.47
C GLU A 79 -7.04 -31.39 -10.31
N GLU A 80 -6.59 -32.10 -9.28
CA GLU A 80 -7.40 -32.48 -8.11
C GLU A 80 -7.22 -31.49 -6.95
N THR A 81 -5.98 -31.06 -6.70
CA THR A 81 -5.65 -30.21 -5.55
C THR A 81 -5.50 -28.74 -5.89
N THR A 82 -5.62 -28.39 -7.18
CA THR A 82 -5.38 -27.09 -7.80
C THR A 82 -4.00 -26.47 -7.58
N VAL A 83 -3.11 -27.13 -6.82
CA VAL A 83 -1.74 -26.67 -6.55
C VAL A 83 -1.05 -26.39 -7.88
N ILE A 84 -0.40 -25.23 -7.99
CA ILE A 84 0.42 -24.91 -9.15
C ILE A 84 1.91 -25.09 -8.83
N ALA A 85 2.68 -25.39 -9.87
CA ALA A 85 4.13 -25.44 -9.79
C ALA A 85 4.75 -24.74 -11.00
N VAL A 86 5.77 -23.93 -10.76
CA VAL A 86 6.55 -23.28 -11.82
C VAL A 86 7.94 -23.86 -11.83
N LYS A 87 8.32 -24.45 -12.97
CA LYS A 87 9.68 -24.90 -13.21
C LYS A 87 10.45 -23.82 -13.97
N ASP A 88 11.51 -23.32 -13.35
CA ASP A 88 12.49 -22.48 -14.04
C ASP A 88 13.37 -23.38 -14.90
N GLN A 89 13.32 -23.20 -16.22
CA GLN A 89 14.09 -24.01 -17.16
C GLN A 89 15.60 -23.70 -17.11
N ARG A 90 15.98 -22.53 -16.55
CA ARG A 90 17.37 -22.06 -16.48
C ARG A 90 18.13 -22.75 -15.35
N SER A 91 17.52 -22.83 -14.15
CA SER A 91 18.13 -23.48 -12.98
C SER A 91 17.67 -24.92 -12.77
N GLY A 92 16.49 -25.29 -13.30
CA GLY A 92 15.83 -26.57 -13.02
C GLY A 92 14.99 -26.57 -11.74
N ASP A 93 14.96 -25.46 -11.00
CA ASP A 93 14.19 -25.32 -9.78
C ASP A 93 12.68 -25.38 -10.02
N VAL A 94 11.96 -26.00 -9.10
CA VAL A 94 10.49 -26.03 -9.08
C VAL A 94 9.97 -25.28 -7.86
N TRP A 95 9.08 -24.33 -8.08
CA TRP A 95 8.41 -23.51 -7.07
C TRP A 95 6.94 -23.90 -6.98
N TYR A 96 6.43 -24.15 -5.77
CA TYR A 96 5.05 -24.59 -5.56
C TYR A 96 4.23 -23.48 -4.90
N SER A 97 2.94 -23.40 -5.21
CA SER A 97 2.00 -22.51 -4.51
C SER A 97 1.80 -22.87 -3.04
N ASN A 98 2.02 -24.15 -2.71
CA ASN A 98 1.79 -24.72 -1.39
C ASN A 98 2.89 -25.75 -1.09
N PRO A 99 3.39 -25.84 0.16
CA PRO A 99 4.25 -26.95 0.58
C PRO A 99 3.60 -28.31 0.32
N LEU A 100 4.40 -29.32 -0.04
CA LEU A 100 3.90 -30.65 -0.40
C LEU A 100 3.79 -31.61 0.81
N ASP A 101 4.44 -31.27 1.91
CA ASP A 101 4.64 -32.11 3.09
C ASP A 101 3.87 -31.59 4.33
N VAL A 102 2.72 -30.95 4.09
CA VAL A 102 1.84 -30.35 5.11
C VAL A 102 1.43 -31.34 6.19
N GLU A 103 1.17 -32.61 5.81
CA GLU A 103 0.73 -33.62 6.78
C GLU A 103 1.81 -34.01 7.80
N GLU A 104 3.07 -33.83 7.44
CA GLU A 104 4.22 -34.09 8.31
C GLU A 104 4.49 -32.96 9.31
N ASP A 105 3.79 -31.82 9.17
CA ASP A 105 3.92 -30.69 10.09
C ASP A 105 3.29 -31.01 11.45
N SER A 106 4.13 -31.16 12.46
CA SER A 106 3.73 -31.45 13.84
C SER A 106 3.35 -30.21 14.66
N ILE A 107 3.63 -29.01 14.15
CA ILE A 107 3.32 -27.73 14.79
C ILE A 107 1.95 -27.24 14.32
N ALA A 108 1.67 -27.38 13.02
CA ALA A 108 0.44 -26.93 12.39
C ALA A 108 -0.82 -27.56 13.01
N THR A 109 -1.74 -26.70 13.46
CA THR A 109 -3.12 -27.11 13.81
C THR A 109 -3.89 -27.55 12.56
N ALA A 110 -5.07 -28.17 12.73
CA ALA A 110 -5.90 -28.54 11.57
C ALA A 110 -6.26 -27.33 10.69
N PHE A 111 -6.65 -26.20 11.30
CA PHE A 111 -6.89 -24.96 10.58
C PHE A 111 -5.63 -24.46 9.87
N GLU A 112 -4.48 -24.57 10.52
CA GLU A 112 -3.23 -24.13 9.91
C GLU A 112 -2.84 -24.98 8.71
N LYS A 113 -3.05 -26.30 8.77
CA LYS A 113 -2.88 -27.19 7.61
C LYS A 113 -3.82 -26.82 6.45
N GLU A 114 -5.06 -26.40 6.76
CA GLU A 114 -5.99 -25.88 5.75
C GLU A 114 -5.44 -24.59 5.11
N SER A 115 -4.89 -23.67 5.90
CA SER A 115 -4.26 -22.43 5.41
C SER A 115 -3.02 -22.70 4.55
N ILE A 116 -2.12 -23.59 4.99
CA ILE A 116 -0.92 -23.99 4.23
C ILE A 116 -1.29 -24.60 2.87
N SER A 117 -2.40 -25.35 2.82
CA SER A 117 -2.89 -26.00 1.61
C SER A 117 -3.72 -25.09 0.71
N SER A 118 -3.92 -23.82 1.09
CA SER A 118 -4.77 -22.86 0.37
C SER A 118 -3.97 -21.90 -0.50
N GLN A 119 -4.54 -21.54 -1.65
CA GLN A 119 -4.00 -20.52 -2.55
C GLN A 119 -4.65 -19.16 -2.32
N VAL A 120 -5.89 -19.16 -1.84
CA VAL A 120 -6.65 -17.96 -1.51
C VAL A 120 -7.32 -18.17 -0.15
N THR A 121 -7.19 -17.17 0.71
CA THR A 121 -7.94 -17.09 1.97
C THR A 121 -8.72 -15.78 1.97
N VAL A 122 -10.02 -15.84 2.26
CA VAL A 122 -10.86 -14.64 2.39
C VAL A 122 -11.31 -14.47 3.82
N SER A 123 -11.22 -13.23 4.32
CA SER A 123 -11.89 -12.84 5.56
C SER A 123 -13.09 -11.97 5.20
N PHE A 124 -14.25 -12.29 5.77
CA PHE A 124 -15.51 -11.64 5.43
C PHE A 124 -16.35 -11.40 6.68
N ARG A 125 -17.20 -10.37 6.63
CA ARG A 125 -18.22 -10.12 7.65
C ARG A 125 -19.47 -10.93 7.31
N ASN A 126 -19.92 -11.76 8.24
CA ASN A 126 -21.15 -12.53 8.11
C ASN A 126 -22.40 -11.69 8.47
N THR A 127 -23.59 -12.29 8.35
CA THR A 127 -24.88 -11.64 8.65
C THR A 127 -25.04 -11.21 10.11
N LEU A 128 -24.24 -11.77 11.02
CA LEU A 128 -24.17 -11.41 12.44
C LEU A 128 -23.18 -10.26 12.72
N GLY A 129 -22.47 -9.78 11.69
CA GLY A 129 -21.46 -8.73 11.82
C GLY A 129 -20.11 -9.23 12.38
N VAL A 130 -19.90 -10.55 12.45
CA VAL A 130 -18.65 -11.17 12.92
C VAL A 130 -17.75 -11.46 11.72
N LEU A 131 -16.44 -11.30 11.90
CA LEU A 131 -15.45 -11.72 10.91
C LEU A 131 -15.25 -13.23 10.95
N ASP A 132 -15.46 -13.87 9.82
CA ASP A 132 -15.15 -15.27 9.56
C ASP A 132 -14.10 -15.37 8.46
N THR A 133 -13.38 -16.50 8.42
CA THR A 133 -12.32 -16.74 7.45
C THR A 133 -12.59 -18.05 6.70
N TYR A 134 -12.61 -17.98 5.37
CA TYR A 134 -12.70 -19.15 4.49
C TYR A 134 -11.37 -19.36 3.74
N THR A 135 -10.78 -20.52 3.94
CA THR A 135 -9.65 -21.05 3.17
C THR A 135 -10.17 -21.81 1.95
N ASN A 136 -9.64 -21.55 0.74
CA ASN A 136 -10.15 -22.23 -0.45
C ASN A 136 -9.92 -23.76 -0.42
N TYR A 137 -8.89 -24.23 0.29
CA TYR A 137 -8.68 -25.67 0.48
C TYR A 137 -9.88 -26.37 1.13
N LYS A 138 -10.34 -25.86 2.27
CA LYS A 138 -11.45 -26.47 3.02
C LYS A 138 -12.80 -26.21 2.36
N TYR A 139 -13.02 -24.97 1.95
CA TYR A 139 -14.35 -24.51 1.55
C TYR A 139 -14.62 -24.67 0.05
N SER A 140 -13.65 -25.10 -0.75
CA SER A 140 -13.81 -25.34 -2.18
C SER A 140 -13.14 -26.65 -2.63
N ILE A 141 -11.81 -26.76 -2.53
CA ILE A 141 -11.01 -27.87 -3.10
C ILE A 141 -11.40 -29.22 -2.48
N SER A 142 -11.51 -29.29 -1.15
CA SER A 142 -11.88 -30.53 -0.42
C SER A 142 -13.28 -31.05 -0.78
N ASN A 143 -14.11 -30.20 -1.40
CA ASN A 143 -15.47 -30.52 -1.84
C ASN A 143 -15.59 -30.60 -3.36
N GLU A 144 -14.47 -30.56 -4.10
CA GLU A 144 -14.44 -30.56 -5.58
C GLU A 144 -15.23 -29.39 -6.20
N GLN A 145 -15.30 -28.25 -5.51
CA GLN A 145 -16.07 -27.07 -5.93
C GLN A 145 -15.20 -26.03 -6.64
N PHE A 146 -14.52 -26.43 -7.70
CA PHE A 146 -13.72 -25.53 -8.54
C PHE A 146 -13.79 -25.95 -10.00
N GLU A 147 -13.57 -25.01 -10.90
CA GLU A 147 -13.48 -25.27 -12.34
C GLU A 147 -12.15 -24.77 -12.89
N LEU A 148 -11.49 -25.63 -13.69
CA LEU A 148 -10.26 -25.30 -14.38
C LEU A 148 -10.57 -24.87 -15.82
N GLN A 149 -10.01 -23.73 -16.22
CA GLN A 149 -10.21 -23.14 -17.54
C GLN A 149 -8.87 -22.88 -18.23
N SER A 150 -8.77 -23.22 -19.50
CA SER A 150 -7.62 -22.88 -20.34
C SER A 150 -7.64 -21.38 -20.65
N ILE A 151 -6.53 -20.68 -20.45
CA ILE A 151 -6.35 -19.29 -20.84
C ILE A 151 -5.04 -19.11 -21.60
N ALA A 152 -4.91 -18.01 -22.34
CA ALA A 152 -3.66 -17.69 -23.02
C ALA A 152 -2.48 -17.68 -22.03
N ASP A 153 -1.46 -18.46 -22.36
CA ASP A 153 -0.22 -18.60 -21.60
C ASP A 153 -0.42 -19.01 -20.12
N GLY A 154 -1.53 -19.70 -19.80
CA GLY A 154 -1.87 -19.95 -18.40
C GLY A 154 -3.05 -20.89 -18.13
N VAL A 155 -3.47 -20.90 -16.87
CA VAL A 155 -4.69 -21.57 -16.39
C VAL A 155 -5.46 -20.64 -15.46
N ARG A 156 -6.78 -20.63 -15.60
CA ARG A 156 -7.71 -19.94 -14.71
C ARG A 156 -8.43 -20.97 -13.85
N ILE A 157 -8.63 -20.64 -12.58
CA ILE A 157 -9.32 -21.47 -11.60
C ILE A 157 -10.46 -20.66 -11.02
N GLU A 158 -11.69 -21.13 -11.21
CA GLU A 158 -12.86 -20.54 -10.58
C GLU A 158 -13.21 -21.33 -9.34
N TYR A 159 -12.94 -20.74 -8.16
CA TYR A 159 -13.27 -21.36 -6.89
C TYR A 159 -14.67 -20.97 -6.44
N THR A 160 -15.49 -21.96 -6.11
CA THR A 160 -16.72 -21.74 -5.34
C THR A 160 -16.45 -22.10 -3.88
N LEU A 161 -16.32 -21.08 -3.03
CA LEU A 161 -16.10 -21.26 -1.59
C LEU A 161 -17.46 -21.30 -0.88
N GLY A 162 -17.70 -22.34 -0.10
CA GLY A 162 -18.93 -22.53 0.67
C GLY A 162 -19.95 -23.41 -0.06
N ASP A 163 -21.18 -23.49 0.48
CA ASP A 163 -22.32 -24.21 -0.13
C ASP A 163 -22.16 -25.74 -0.35
N ALA A 164 -21.07 -26.38 0.10
CA ALA A 164 -20.91 -27.86 0.00
C ALA A 164 -21.42 -28.65 1.21
N GLU A 165 -21.46 -28.08 2.41
CA GLU A 165 -22.14 -28.75 3.51
C GLU A 165 -23.63 -28.55 3.32
N LEU A 166 -24.34 -29.60 2.88
CA LEU A 166 -25.81 -29.65 2.99
C LEU A 166 -26.17 -29.20 4.43
N GLY A 167 -26.83 -28.04 4.56
CA GLY A 167 -27.22 -27.51 5.85
C GLY A 167 -28.32 -28.34 6.47
N ILE A 168 -28.75 -27.96 7.67
CA ILE A 168 -29.94 -28.55 8.24
C ILE A 168 -31.12 -28.47 7.25
N ASP A 169 -31.17 -27.39 6.46
CA ASP A 169 -32.21 -27.13 5.45
C ASP A 169 -32.16 -27.98 4.18
N ALA A 170 -31.13 -28.81 4.00
CA ALA A 170 -31.19 -29.90 3.04
C ALA A 170 -32.16 -31.02 3.47
N LEU A 171 -32.62 -30.97 4.72
CA LEU A 171 -33.67 -31.81 5.26
C LEU A 171 -34.97 -30.99 5.31
N PRO A 172 -36.15 -31.59 5.07
CA PRO A 172 -37.41 -30.87 5.16
C PRO A 172 -37.62 -30.41 6.61
N LYS A 173 -37.89 -29.12 6.81
CA LYS A 173 -38.25 -28.57 8.13
C LYS A 173 -39.60 -29.12 8.59
N PHE A 174 -40.54 -29.23 7.65
CA PHE A 174 -41.83 -29.88 7.83
C PHE A 174 -42.02 -30.95 6.75
N ILE A 175 -42.53 -32.10 7.16
CA ILE A 175 -42.88 -33.20 6.24
C ILE A 175 -44.08 -33.96 6.81
N SER A 176 -45.00 -34.38 5.94
CA SER A 176 -46.13 -35.20 6.40
C SER A 176 -45.64 -36.57 6.86
N LYS A 177 -46.30 -37.15 7.88
CA LYS A 177 -45.94 -38.50 8.37
C LYS A 177 -45.95 -39.54 7.26
N GLN A 178 -46.92 -39.43 6.34
CA GLN A 178 -47.02 -40.31 5.18
C GLN A 178 -45.80 -40.19 4.28
N ARG A 179 -45.39 -38.96 3.92
CA ARG A 179 -44.24 -38.75 3.04
C ARG A 179 -42.92 -39.09 3.72
N LEU A 180 -42.74 -38.76 5.00
CA LEU A 180 -41.55 -39.17 5.76
C LEU A 180 -41.44 -40.71 5.78
N GLN A 181 -42.55 -41.41 5.95
CA GLN A 181 -42.58 -42.87 5.90
C GLN A 181 -42.25 -43.41 4.50
N GLU A 182 -42.89 -42.89 3.45
CA GLU A 182 -42.79 -43.39 2.08
C GLU A 182 -41.44 -43.05 1.43
N LYS A 183 -40.93 -41.84 1.65
CA LYS A 183 -39.73 -41.31 0.98
C LYS A 183 -38.46 -41.49 1.77
N VAL A 184 -38.54 -41.65 3.10
CA VAL A 184 -37.35 -41.73 3.96
C VAL A 184 -37.33 -43.03 4.76
N LEU A 185 -38.24 -43.22 5.72
CA LEU A 185 -38.12 -44.31 6.71
C LEU A 185 -38.22 -45.70 6.08
N SER A 186 -39.05 -45.89 5.05
CA SER A 186 -39.21 -47.20 4.38
C SER A 186 -38.02 -47.62 3.51
N GLN A 187 -37.11 -46.70 3.20
CA GLN A 187 -35.90 -46.95 2.40
C GLN A 187 -34.66 -47.21 3.27
N LEU A 188 -34.80 -47.14 4.60
CA LEU A 188 -33.71 -47.26 5.57
C LEU A 188 -33.80 -48.55 6.38
N ASP A 189 -32.68 -48.98 6.96
CA ASP A 189 -32.68 -50.05 7.95
C ASP A 189 -33.34 -49.60 9.27
N GLU A 190 -33.81 -50.55 10.07
CA GLU A 190 -34.59 -50.29 11.29
C GLU A 190 -33.87 -49.37 12.30
N VAL A 191 -32.55 -49.44 12.38
CA VAL A 191 -31.75 -48.62 13.31
C VAL A 191 -31.66 -47.18 12.81
N THR A 192 -31.39 -47.01 11.52
CA THR A 192 -31.28 -45.68 10.89
C THR A 192 -32.65 -45.01 10.78
N ALA A 193 -33.71 -45.75 10.46
CA ALA A 193 -35.08 -45.24 10.42
C ALA A 193 -35.54 -44.72 11.80
N SER A 194 -35.32 -45.49 12.87
CA SER A 194 -35.64 -45.04 14.24
C SER A 194 -34.81 -43.82 14.66
N TYR A 195 -33.56 -43.74 14.20
CA TYR A 195 -32.71 -42.56 14.41
C TYR A 195 -33.31 -41.31 13.72
N VAL A 196 -33.78 -41.42 12.49
CA VAL A 196 -34.42 -40.29 11.78
C VAL A 196 -35.75 -39.91 12.43
N GLU A 197 -36.62 -40.88 12.70
CA GLU A 197 -37.97 -40.68 13.25
C GLU A 197 -37.94 -39.92 14.59
N THR A 198 -37.02 -40.27 15.49
CA THR A 198 -36.90 -39.61 16.80
C THR A 198 -36.48 -38.13 16.75
N ARG A 199 -36.08 -37.63 15.58
CA ARG A 199 -35.65 -36.24 15.35
C ARG A 199 -36.69 -35.41 14.59
N TYR A 200 -37.86 -35.99 14.31
CA TYR A 200 -39.03 -35.34 13.78
C TYR A 200 -40.18 -35.43 14.79
N LEU A 201 -40.58 -34.28 15.34
CA LEU A 201 -41.55 -34.18 16.43
C LEU A 201 -42.94 -33.81 15.87
N GLU A 202 -43.99 -34.37 16.46
CA GLU A 202 -45.36 -34.03 16.08
C GLU A 202 -45.68 -32.57 16.41
N GLN A 203 -46.33 -31.87 15.49
CA GLN A 203 -46.81 -30.52 15.77
C GLN A 203 -48.10 -30.54 16.58
N GLU A 204 -48.20 -29.66 17.58
CA GLU A 204 -49.45 -29.48 18.34
C GLU A 204 -50.60 -28.95 17.46
N ALA A 205 -50.27 -28.17 16.42
CA ALA A 205 -51.24 -27.55 15.52
C ALA A 205 -51.76 -28.49 14.42
N ASN A 206 -50.94 -29.44 13.97
CA ASN A 206 -51.31 -30.43 12.95
C ASN A 206 -50.58 -31.77 13.20
N PRO A 207 -51.24 -32.76 13.85
CA PRO A 207 -50.61 -34.04 14.18
C PRO A 207 -50.19 -34.90 12.98
N GLU A 208 -50.61 -34.57 11.75
CA GLU A 208 -50.25 -35.30 10.53
C GLU A 208 -48.92 -34.81 9.90
N VAL A 209 -48.39 -33.68 10.39
CA VAL A 209 -47.12 -33.11 9.98
C VAL A 209 -46.14 -33.18 11.14
N VAL A 210 -44.91 -33.57 10.84
CA VAL A 210 -43.82 -33.58 11.80
C VAL A 210 -42.82 -32.48 11.49
N GLU A 211 -42.29 -31.88 12.54
CA GLU A 211 -41.31 -30.80 12.52
C GLU A 211 -39.94 -31.34 12.91
N ARG A 212 -38.93 -30.99 12.12
CA ARG A 212 -37.54 -31.31 12.41
C ARG A 212 -37.11 -30.65 13.73
N ALA A 213 -36.53 -31.43 14.64
CA ALA A 213 -36.06 -30.94 15.93
C ALA A 213 -34.72 -30.19 15.77
N ASP A 214 -34.76 -28.94 15.30
CA ASP A 214 -33.57 -28.13 14.94
C ASP A 214 -32.49 -28.15 16.04
N THR A 215 -32.85 -27.93 17.32
CA THR A 215 -31.89 -27.97 18.47
C THR A 215 -31.11 -29.28 18.65
N GLN A 216 -31.62 -30.38 18.10
CA GLN A 216 -30.94 -31.68 18.09
C GLN A 216 -30.21 -31.93 16.78
N VAL A 217 -30.82 -31.54 15.66
CA VAL A 217 -30.35 -31.84 14.31
C VAL A 217 -29.21 -30.92 13.89
N GLU A 218 -29.19 -29.64 14.29
CA GLU A 218 -28.12 -28.67 13.98
C GLU A 218 -26.75 -29.07 14.56
N ARG A 219 -26.70 -30.01 15.50
CA ARG A 219 -25.43 -30.51 16.06
C ARG A 219 -24.63 -31.22 14.97
N PRO A 220 -23.34 -30.89 14.75
CA PRO A 220 -22.58 -31.35 13.58
C PRO A 220 -22.62 -32.87 13.32
N LEU A 221 -22.45 -33.69 14.35
CA LEU A 221 -22.50 -35.15 14.23
C LEU A 221 -23.90 -35.69 13.92
N VAL A 222 -24.95 -35.00 14.40
CA VAL A 222 -26.34 -35.39 14.17
C VAL A 222 -26.75 -35.01 12.76
N LEU A 223 -26.43 -33.79 12.33
CA LEU A 223 -26.68 -33.30 10.98
C LEU A 223 -26.07 -34.23 9.93
N ARG A 224 -24.77 -34.55 10.06
CA ARG A 224 -24.07 -35.46 9.15
C ARG A 224 -24.75 -36.84 9.03
N LYS A 225 -25.24 -37.39 10.15
CA LYS A 225 -25.96 -38.68 10.15
C LYS A 225 -27.35 -38.58 9.52
N MET A 226 -28.04 -37.47 9.73
CA MET A 226 -29.36 -37.23 9.14
C MET A 226 -29.26 -37.04 7.62
N LEU A 227 -28.28 -36.27 7.15
CA LEU A 227 -28.02 -36.08 5.71
C LEU A 227 -27.69 -37.40 5.03
N ALA A 228 -26.78 -38.19 5.60
CA ALA A 228 -26.45 -39.51 5.08
C ALA A 228 -27.66 -40.45 5.03
N ALA A 229 -28.58 -40.36 6.01
CA ALA A 229 -29.81 -41.15 6.01
C ALA A 229 -30.79 -40.70 4.92
N PHE A 230 -30.95 -39.39 4.68
CA PHE A 230 -31.83 -38.89 3.61
C PHE A 230 -31.26 -39.18 2.22
N GLU A 231 -29.94 -39.08 2.06
CA GLU A 231 -29.24 -39.49 0.84
C GLU A 231 -29.39 -40.99 0.57
N GLN A 232 -29.18 -41.84 1.58
CA GLN A 232 -29.37 -43.29 1.48
C GLN A 232 -30.81 -43.66 1.13
N ALA A 233 -31.78 -42.89 1.59
CA ALA A 233 -33.19 -43.08 1.25
C ALA A 233 -33.55 -42.65 -0.18
N GLY A 234 -32.65 -41.99 -0.90
CA GLY A 234 -32.92 -41.43 -2.23
C GLY A 234 -33.85 -40.22 -2.20
N TYR A 235 -33.89 -39.49 -1.09
CA TYR A 235 -34.66 -38.25 -0.96
C TYR A 235 -34.03 -37.14 -1.78
N THR A 236 -34.79 -36.54 -2.69
CA THR A 236 -34.26 -35.61 -3.72
C THR A 236 -34.54 -34.14 -3.40
N PRO A 237 -33.80 -33.19 -4.01
CA PRO A 237 -34.14 -31.76 -3.95
C PRO A 237 -35.57 -31.45 -4.42
N GLU A 238 -36.10 -32.21 -5.38
CA GLU A 238 -37.49 -32.09 -5.84
C GLU A 238 -38.50 -32.53 -4.77
N ASP A 239 -38.17 -33.55 -3.98
CA ASP A 239 -38.98 -33.97 -2.83
C ASP A 239 -38.98 -32.88 -1.74
N LEU A 240 -37.81 -32.29 -1.46
CA LEU A 240 -37.67 -31.17 -0.53
C LEU A 240 -38.50 -29.96 -0.98
N ALA A 241 -38.44 -29.60 -2.26
CA ALA A 241 -39.21 -28.49 -2.82
C ALA A 241 -40.72 -28.73 -2.70
N TYR A 242 -41.18 -29.96 -2.94
CA TYR A 242 -42.57 -30.36 -2.75
C TYR A 242 -42.99 -30.24 -1.28
N ASP A 243 -42.18 -30.78 -0.36
CA ASP A 243 -42.46 -30.76 1.08
C ASP A 243 -42.48 -29.32 1.63
N ASN A 244 -41.60 -28.46 1.13
CA ASN A 244 -41.59 -27.04 1.47
C ASN A 244 -42.83 -26.30 0.93
N GLU A 245 -43.23 -26.55 -0.32
CA GLU A 245 -44.43 -25.95 -0.92
C GLU A 245 -45.72 -26.41 -0.21
N GLU A 246 -45.85 -27.71 0.08
CA GLU A 246 -47.00 -28.30 0.78
C GLU A 246 -47.20 -27.68 2.17
N ASN A 247 -46.10 -27.38 2.87
CA ASN A 247 -46.12 -26.84 4.23
C ASN A 247 -46.06 -25.30 4.27
N GLY A 248 -46.28 -24.62 3.14
CA GLY A 248 -46.31 -23.16 3.08
C GLY A 248 -44.98 -22.49 3.38
N ILE A 249 -43.87 -23.23 3.31
CA ILE A 249 -42.51 -22.68 3.26
C ILE A 249 -42.27 -22.20 1.81
N GLY A 250 -43.04 -21.19 1.40
CA GLY A 250 -42.92 -20.54 0.10
C GLY A 250 -42.12 -19.25 0.23
N GLY A 251 -40.82 -19.33 -0.03
CA GLY A 251 -39.91 -18.18 -0.05
C GLY A 251 -38.45 -18.60 0.14
N PRO A 252 -37.46 -17.79 -0.30
CA PRO A 252 -36.03 -18.08 -0.23
C PRO A 252 -35.50 -18.00 1.22
N GLY A 253 -36.07 -18.80 2.12
CA GLY A 253 -35.86 -18.70 3.57
C GLY A 253 -35.29 -19.96 4.22
N GLY A 254 -34.82 -20.93 3.43
CA GLY A 254 -34.20 -22.16 3.92
C GLY A 254 -32.87 -22.46 3.26
N SER A 255 -32.23 -21.50 2.59
CA SER A 255 -30.93 -21.76 1.93
C SER A 255 -30.04 -20.52 1.87
N ALA A 256 -30.41 -19.45 2.57
CA ALA A 256 -29.90 -18.09 2.28
C ALA A 256 -28.93 -17.51 3.33
N ASP A 257 -28.52 -18.26 4.36
CA ASP A 257 -27.65 -17.72 5.43
C ASP A 257 -26.27 -18.40 5.47
N LYS A 258 -25.89 -19.15 4.43
CA LYS A 258 -24.55 -19.73 4.31
C LYS A 258 -23.67 -18.85 3.43
N PRO A 259 -22.47 -18.46 3.89
CA PRO A 259 -21.54 -17.71 3.07
C PRO A 259 -21.16 -18.51 1.82
N LYS A 260 -21.31 -17.90 0.65
CA LYS A 260 -20.88 -18.44 -0.64
C LYS A 260 -20.14 -17.36 -1.42
N PHE A 261 -18.97 -17.70 -1.94
CA PHE A 261 -18.15 -16.79 -2.75
C PHE A 261 -17.69 -17.48 -4.03
N LEU A 262 -17.72 -16.75 -5.16
CA LEU A 262 -17.07 -17.17 -6.40
C LEU A 262 -15.82 -16.32 -6.58
N ILE A 263 -14.65 -16.96 -6.63
CA ILE A 263 -13.36 -16.28 -6.71
C ILE A 263 -12.57 -16.84 -7.89
N PRO A 264 -12.42 -16.07 -8.99
CA PRO A 264 -11.54 -16.43 -10.08
C PRO A 264 -10.08 -16.08 -9.76
N VAL A 265 -9.17 -17.00 -10.07
CA VAL A 265 -7.71 -16.79 -9.98
C VAL A 265 -7.06 -17.19 -11.29
N GLU A 266 -6.27 -16.30 -11.87
CA GLU A 266 -5.57 -16.53 -13.14
C GLU A 266 -4.07 -16.66 -12.91
N TYR A 267 -3.47 -17.72 -13.45
CA TYR A 267 -2.03 -17.95 -13.45
C TYR A 267 -1.51 -17.90 -14.88
N ARG A 268 -0.66 -16.93 -15.20
CA ARG A 268 -0.11 -16.72 -16.56
C ARG A 268 1.41 -16.67 -16.52
N LEU A 269 2.05 -17.19 -17.55
CA LEU A 269 3.47 -16.96 -17.81
C LEU A 269 3.63 -15.68 -18.64
N GLU A 270 4.23 -14.66 -18.02
CA GLU A 270 4.59 -13.41 -18.69
C GLU A 270 6.10 -13.32 -18.75
N GLU A 271 6.67 -13.55 -19.95
CA GLU A 271 8.12 -13.58 -20.17
C GLU A 271 8.85 -14.50 -19.18
N ASN A 272 9.58 -13.92 -18.21
CA ASN A 272 10.37 -14.63 -17.21
C ASN A 272 9.69 -14.67 -15.83
N ALA A 273 8.39 -14.40 -15.75
CA ALA A 273 7.63 -14.35 -14.50
C ALA A 273 6.35 -15.18 -14.54
N LEU A 274 5.91 -15.61 -13.35
CA LEU A 274 4.54 -16.05 -13.11
C LEU A 274 3.71 -14.84 -12.68
N SER A 275 2.71 -14.46 -13.47
CA SER A 275 1.71 -13.44 -13.17
C SER A 275 0.47 -14.11 -12.56
N VAL A 276 0.05 -13.66 -11.39
CA VAL A 276 -1.11 -14.17 -10.65
C VAL A 276 -2.11 -13.04 -10.49
N THR A 277 -3.29 -13.17 -11.10
CA THR A 277 -4.32 -12.11 -11.11
C THR A 277 -5.63 -12.60 -10.47
N VAL A 278 -6.25 -11.76 -9.65
CA VAL A 278 -7.63 -11.94 -9.15
C VAL A 278 -8.48 -10.76 -9.65
N PRO A 279 -9.34 -10.94 -10.67
CA PRO A 279 -10.19 -9.88 -11.17
C PRO A 279 -11.39 -9.67 -10.23
N LEU A 280 -11.29 -8.73 -9.28
CA LEU A 280 -12.30 -8.53 -8.23
C LEU A 280 -13.68 -8.10 -8.76
N SER A 281 -13.76 -7.51 -9.96
CA SER A 281 -15.02 -7.24 -10.65
C SER A 281 -15.85 -8.50 -10.93
N GLN A 282 -15.19 -9.65 -11.05
CA GLN A 282 -15.80 -10.96 -11.34
C GLN A 282 -16.02 -11.80 -10.07
N LEU A 283 -15.64 -11.27 -8.89
CA LEU A 283 -15.92 -11.91 -7.63
C LEU A 283 -17.44 -11.86 -7.37
N GLU A 284 -18.03 -12.96 -6.89
CA GLU A 284 -19.43 -12.97 -6.42
C GLU A 284 -19.50 -13.23 -4.92
N GLU A 285 -20.42 -12.55 -4.24
CA GLU A 285 -20.65 -12.66 -2.79
C GLU A 285 -22.11 -13.02 -2.54
N SER A 286 -22.38 -13.97 -1.64
CA SER A 286 -23.73 -14.22 -1.14
C SER A 286 -24.26 -13.02 -0.36
N GLU A 287 -25.58 -12.77 -0.44
CA GLU A 287 -26.23 -11.68 0.28
C GLU A 287 -25.91 -11.72 1.78
N GLY A 288 -25.61 -10.55 2.37
CA GLY A 288 -25.28 -10.43 3.79
C GLY A 288 -23.87 -10.87 4.20
N HIS A 289 -23.06 -11.37 3.27
CA HIS A 289 -21.68 -11.81 3.51
C HIS A 289 -20.71 -11.01 2.67
N GLN A 290 -19.86 -10.20 3.31
CA GLN A 290 -19.06 -9.19 2.61
C GLN A 290 -17.57 -9.42 2.85
N ILE A 291 -16.81 -9.68 1.79
CA ILE A 291 -15.37 -9.88 1.87
C ILE A 291 -14.69 -8.56 2.23
N GLN A 292 -13.89 -8.62 3.29
CA GLN A 292 -13.07 -7.52 3.80
C GLN A 292 -11.67 -7.60 3.21
N THR A 293 -11.01 -8.76 3.35
CA THR A 293 -9.63 -8.98 2.90
C THR A 293 -9.47 -10.30 2.15
N LEU A 294 -8.46 -10.32 1.28
CA LEU A 294 -8.05 -11.49 0.51
C LEU A 294 -6.52 -11.67 0.65
N ASP A 295 -6.10 -12.85 1.11
CA ASP A 295 -4.71 -13.28 1.11
C ASP A 295 -4.44 -14.16 -0.11
N LEU A 296 -3.42 -13.80 -0.88
CA LEU A 296 -3.07 -14.49 -2.12
C LEU A 296 -1.74 -15.22 -1.94
N LEU A 297 -1.77 -16.53 -2.18
CA LEU A 297 -0.59 -17.40 -2.22
C LEU A 297 0.30 -17.31 -0.97
N SER A 298 -0.30 -17.40 0.21
CA SER A 298 0.36 -17.19 1.51
C SER A 298 1.62 -18.03 1.73
N TYR A 299 1.77 -19.15 1.01
CA TYR A 299 2.85 -20.12 1.15
C TYR A 299 3.59 -20.42 -0.16
N PHE A 300 3.47 -19.56 -1.18
CA PHE A 300 4.22 -19.76 -2.43
C PHE A 300 5.73 -19.76 -2.16
N GLY A 301 6.40 -20.85 -2.52
CA GLY A 301 7.84 -21.01 -2.30
C GLY A 301 8.28 -21.01 -0.83
N ALA A 302 7.37 -21.22 0.13
CA ALA A 302 7.67 -21.18 1.55
C ALA A 302 8.80 -22.16 1.95
N ALA A 303 9.64 -21.75 2.89
CA ALA A 303 10.81 -22.50 3.32
C ALA A 303 10.54 -23.25 4.63
N LYS A 304 10.75 -24.57 4.63
CA LYS A 304 10.57 -25.40 5.82
C LYS A 304 11.66 -25.11 6.85
N SER A 305 11.32 -25.23 8.13
CA SER A 305 12.28 -25.09 9.22
C SER A 305 13.53 -25.96 9.04
N GLY A 306 14.69 -25.40 9.37
CA GLY A 306 16.01 -25.97 9.17
C GLY A 306 16.66 -25.60 7.83
N GLN A 307 15.96 -24.88 6.95
CA GLN A 307 16.56 -24.28 5.76
C GLN A 307 17.21 -22.94 6.07
N GLU A 308 18.30 -22.62 5.37
CA GLU A 308 19.03 -21.36 5.50
C GLU A 308 18.52 -20.34 4.47
N GLY A 309 18.20 -19.13 4.94
CA GLY A 309 17.65 -18.09 4.07
C GLY A 309 17.03 -16.94 4.82
N TYR A 310 16.27 -16.13 4.08
CA TYR A 310 15.57 -14.97 4.62
C TYR A 310 14.39 -14.55 3.73
N MET A 311 13.49 -13.79 4.32
CA MET A 311 12.43 -13.05 3.62
C MET A 311 12.85 -11.59 3.52
N PHE A 312 12.68 -11.00 2.35
CA PHE A 312 12.81 -9.57 2.12
C PHE A 312 11.44 -8.91 2.19
N VAL A 313 11.34 -7.82 2.97
CA VAL A 313 10.14 -7.00 3.12
C VAL A 313 10.47 -5.52 2.87
N PRO A 314 9.56 -4.73 2.27
CA PRO A 314 9.86 -3.38 1.77
C PRO A 314 9.80 -2.29 2.86
N ASP A 315 10.15 -2.62 4.11
CA ASP A 315 10.08 -1.69 5.24
C ASP A 315 11.15 -0.58 5.16
N GLY A 316 10.71 0.63 4.80
CA GLY A 316 11.57 1.80 4.60
C GLY A 316 12.58 1.59 3.47
N SER A 317 13.88 1.60 3.81
CA SER A 317 14.95 1.30 2.86
C SER A 317 14.94 -0.18 2.43
N GLY A 318 14.27 -1.06 3.19
CA GLY A 318 14.23 -2.51 3.02
C GLY A 318 14.69 -3.24 4.28
N SER A 319 14.08 -4.39 4.58
CA SER A 319 14.44 -5.22 5.72
C SER A 319 14.48 -6.71 5.39
N LEU A 320 15.32 -7.44 6.13
CA LEU A 320 15.39 -8.89 6.10
C LEU A 320 14.82 -9.50 7.39
N ILE A 321 14.10 -10.59 7.24
CA ILE A 321 13.69 -11.49 8.31
C ILE A 321 14.35 -12.84 8.02
N HIS A 322 15.33 -13.23 8.83
CA HIS A 322 15.99 -14.53 8.69
C HIS A 322 15.04 -15.66 9.06
N PHE A 323 15.19 -16.78 8.35
CA PHE A 323 14.46 -17.99 8.69
C PHE A 323 14.78 -18.43 10.11
N ASP A 324 13.76 -18.94 10.80
CA ASP A 324 13.91 -19.60 12.09
C ASP A 324 14.63 -18.72 13.15
N ASN A 325 14.53 -17.39 13.06
CA ASN A 325 15.25 -16.44 13.92
C ASN A 325 14.87 -16.50 15.42
N GLY A 326 13.95 -17.40 15.80
CA GLY A 326 13.56 -17.69 17.18
C GLY A 326 12.58 -16.70 17.79
N LYS A 327 12.15 -15.68 17.06
CA LYS A 327 11.24 -14.62 17.53
C LYS A 327 9.76 -15.04 17.52
N VAL A 328 9.48 -16.25 18.01
CA VAL A 328 8.16 -16.92 17.93
C VAL A 328 7.05 -16.25 18.75
N LYS A 329 7.35 -15.23 19.54
CA LYS A 329 6.39 -14.47 20.34
C LYS A 329 6.06 -13.10 19.76
N GLU A 330 6.85 -12.64 18.80
CA GLU A 330 6.62 -11.36 18.15
C GLU A 330 5.43 -11.48 17.19
N PRO A 331 4.66 -10.40 16.97
CA PRO A 331 3.59 -10.41 15.99
C PRO A 331 4.14 -10.68 14.59
N GLN A 332 3.25 -11.14 13.71
CA GLN A 332 3.53 -11.22 12.27
C GLN A 332 3.89 -9.82 11.74
N TYR A 333 4.83 -9.75 10.80
CA TYR A 333 5.06 -8.51 10.05
C TYR A 333 3.91 -8.29 9.08
N VAL A 334 3.26 -7.13 9.13
CA VAL A 334 2.25 -6.70 8.15
C VAL A 334 2.41 -5.20 7.92
N GLN A 335 2.66 -4.78 6.68
CA GLN A 335 2.81 -3.37 6.35
C GLN A 335 2.03 -3.03 5.07
N PRO A 336 1.13 -2.03 5.10
CA PRO A 336 0.48 -1.52 3.91
C PRO A 336 1.48 -0.88 2.95
N VAL A 337 1.35 -1.21 1.67
CA VAL A 337 2.11 -0.58 0.59
C VAL A 337 1.72 0.90 0.51
N TYR A 338 2.72 1.76 0.29
CA TYR A 338 2.63 3.22 0.33
C TYR A 338 2.19 3.80 1.68
N GLY A 339 2.38 3.06 2.78
CA GLY A 339 2.07 3.49 4.15
C GLY A 339 0.58 3.35 4.51
N PRO A 340 0.18 3.72 5.73
CA PRO A 340 -1.22 3.64 6.17
C PRO A 340 -2.12 4.66 5.45
N ASP A 341 -3.42 4.35 5.33
CA ASP A 341 -4.41 5.32 4.85
C ASP A 341 -4.55 6.43 5.91
N PRO A 342 -4.29 7.71 5.61
CA PRO A 342 -4.54 8.77 6.57
C PRO A 342 -6.04 9.02 6.79
N ASN A 343 -6.95 8.54 5.92
CA ASN A 343 -8.40 8.62 6.10
C ASN A 343 -8.90 7.59 7.13
N ASP A 344 -8.34 7.66 8.33
CA ASP A 344 -8.59 6.81 9.47
C ASP A 344 -9.06 7.70 10.62
N ASN A 345 -10.26 7.45 11.14
CA ASN A 345 -10.82 8.23 12.25
C ASN A 345 -10.37 7.70 13.63
N SER A 346 -9.54 6.65 13.65
CA SER A 346 -8.93 6.15 14.88
C SER A 346 -8.08 7.27 15.49
N ARG A 347 -8.42 7.65 16.72
CA ARG A 347 -7.71 8.73 17.41
C ARG A 347 -6.32 8.29 17.87
N THR A 348 -5.99 7.01 17.79
CA THR A 348 -4.73 6.43 18.27
C THR A 348 -4.02 5.70 17.15
N ARG A 349 -2.71 5.87 17.04
CA ARG A 349 -1.85 5.03 16.21
C ARG A 349 -0.90 4.31 17.15
N ALA A 350 -0.78 2.98 17.04
CA ALA A 350 0.04 2.20 17.95
C ALA A 350 1.55 2.26 17.61
N GLN A 351 1.90 2.51 16.35
CA GLN A 351 3.28 2.50 15.88
C GLN A 351 3.46 3.48 14.70
N ILE A 352 4.54 4.25 14.74
CA ILE A 352 5.03 5.01 13.58
C ILE A 352 6.09 4.14 12.93
N ALA A 353 5.82 3.76 11.68
CA ALA A 353 6.70 2.97 10.85
C ALA A 353 7.13 3.82 9.64
N GLU A 354 8.30 3.51 9.10
CA GLU A 354 8.66 3.90 7.74
C GLU A 354 7.61 3.36 6.75
N SER A 355 7.40 4.05 5.64
CA SER A 355 6.44 3.57 4.62
C SER A 355 7.06 2.47 3.77
N ALA A 356 6.27 1.46 3.42
CA ALA A 356 6.62 0.52 2.36
C ALA A 356 6.49 1.19 0.99
N ARG A 357 7.55 1.86 0.52
CA ARG A 357 7.50 2.74 -0.66
C ARG A 357 7.47 2.00 -2.00
N LEU A 358 7.93 0.75 -2.01
CA LEU A 358 7.99 -0.10 -3.19
C LEU A 358 7.04 -1.30 -3.02
N PRO A 359 6.21 -1.64 -4.03
CA PRO A 359 5.21 -2.69 -3.95
C PRO A 359 5.83 -4.08 -4.18
N VAL A 360 6.84 -4.45 -3.39
CA VAL A 360 7.70 -5.61 -3.66
C VAL A 360 7.99 -6.43 -2.41
N PHE A 361 8.28 -7.72 -2.58
CA PHE A 361 8.74 -8.62 -1.51
C PHE A 361 9.52 -9.80 -2.10
N GLY A 362 10.15 -10.63 -1.28
CA GLY A 362 10.86 -11.80 -1.81
C GLY A 362 11.34 -12.78 -0.74
N LEU A 363 11.78 -13.95 -1.18
CA LEU A 363 12.28 -15.00 -0.30
C LEU A 363 13.48 -15.69 -0.95
N LYS A 364 14.55 -15.86 -0.17
CA LYS A 364 15.74 -16.64 -0.53
C LYS A 364 15.82 -17.89 0.33
N SER A 365 16.05 -19.04 -0.30
CA SER A 365 16.36 -20.31 0.39
C SER A 365 17.54 -20.99 -0.32
N GLY A 366 18.68 -21.13 0.37
CA GLY A 366 19.91 -21.60 -0.27
C GLY A 366 20.34 -20.72 -1.46
N ASP A 367 20.57 -21.33 -2.62
CA ASP A 367 21.03 -20.67 -3.85
C ASP A 367 19.88 -20.29 -4.81
N ARG A 368 18.64 -20.25 -4.32
CA ARG A 368 17.46 -19.89 -5.10
C ARG A 368 16.61 -18.87 -4.38
N ALA A 369 15.97 -17.99 -5.13
CA ALA A 369 15.06 -17.00 -4.59
C ALA A 369 13.90 -16.72 -5.55
N PHE A 370 12.78 -16.25 -5.00
CA PHE A 370 11.79 -15.53 -5.80
C PHE A 370 11.76 -14.06 -5.38
N PHE A 371 11.47 -13.22 -6.35
CA PHE A 371 11.20 -11.79 -6.21
C PHE A 371 9.80 -11.50 -6.70
N ALA A 372 8.96 -10.88 -5.87
CA ALA A 372 7.58 -10.58 -6.17
C ALA A 372 7.35 -9.07 -6.32
N VAL A 373 6.65 -8.69 -7.39
CA VAL A 373 6.21 -7.31 -7.67
C VAL A 373 4.69 -7.28 -7.71
N ILE A 374 4.06 -6.43 -6.91
CA ILE A 374 2.62 -6.18 -6.94
C ILE A 374 2.37 -5.06 -7.96
N ASP A 375 1.86 -5.40 -9.14
CA ASP A 375 1.62 -4.46 -10.24
C ASP A 375 0.12 -4.24 -10.54
N GLY A 376 -0.77 -4.78 -9.71
CA GLY A 376 -2.20 -4.49 -9.70
C GLY A 376 -2.78 -4.51 -8.28
N GLY A 377 -3.54 -3.47 -7.92
CA GLY A 377 -4.13 -3.35 -6.59
C GLY A 377 -3.11 -3.02 -5.48
N ASP A 378 -1.90 -2.59 -5.82
CA ASP A 378 -0.82 -2.23 -4.90
C ASP A 378 -1.21 -1.10 -3.94
N GLY A 379 -2.08 -0.16 -4.34
CA GLY A 379 -2.61 0.85 -3.41
C GLY A 379 -3.47 0.27 -2.27
N ASN A 380 -4.04 -0.92 -2.46
CA ASN A 380 -4.87 -1.63 -1.47
C ASN A 380 -4.12 -2.82 -0.84
N ALA A 381 -2.84 -3.01 -1.18
CA ALA A 381 -2.05 -4.17 -0.78
C ALA A 381 -1.29 -3.93 0.53
N SER A 382 -1.00 -5.03 1.22
CA SER A 382 -0.06 -5.12 2.33
C SER A 382 0.88 -6.29 2.10
N VAL A 383 2.14 -6.15 2.49
CA VAL A 383 3.09 -7.27 2.55
C VAL A 383 3.04 -7.87 3.95
N ALA A 384 2.87 -9.18 4.03
CA ALA A 384 2.82 -9.93 5.27
C ALA A 384 3.91 -11.02 5.29
N ALA A 385 4.57 -11.22 6.42
CA ALA A 385 5.62 -12.22 6.58
C ALA A 385 5.64 -12.82 7.99
N ASP A 386 5.86 -14.14 8.08
CA ASP A 386 6.08 -14.82 9.35
C ASP A 386 7.14 -15.93 9.27
N ILE A 387 7.72 -16.22 10.44
CA ILE A 387 8.76 -17.24 10.62
C ILE A 387 8.15 -18.58 11.02
N SER A 388 8.91 -19.65 10.81
CA SER A 388 8.54 -20.97 11.31
C SER A 388 8.54 -21.04 12.84
N GLY A 389 7.82 -22.03 13.39
CA GLY A 389 7.79 -22.34 14.81
C GLY A 389 6.72 -21.61 15.63
N LYS A 390 5.95 -20.71 15.02
CA LYS A 390 4.81 -20.03 15.65
C LYS A 390 3.52 -20.84 15.55
N GLN A 391 2.98 -20.91 14.34
CA GLN A 391 1.73 -21.60 14.02
C GLN A 391 1.98 -22.85 13.18
N ASN A 392 3.06 -22.87 12.40
CA ASN A 392 3.48 -23.96 11.52
C ASN A 392 5.01 -24.06 11.42
N SER A 393 5.51 -24.99 10.59
CA SER A 393 6.93 -25.25 10.37
C SER A 393 7.52 -24.53 9.14
N PHE A 394 6.88 -23.47 8.62
CA PHE A 394 7.28 -22.77 7.40
C PHE A 394 7.57 -21.28 7.65
N ASN A 395 8.58 -20.77 6.96
CA ASN A 395 8.84 -19.34 6.79
C ASN A 395 8.19 -18.88 5.49
N HIS A 396 7.42 -17.81 5.52
CA HIS A 396 6.60 -17.40 4.39
C HIS A 396 6.35 -15.89 4.34
N VAL A 397 6.29 -15.35 3.12
CA VAL A 397 6.02 -13.94 2.82
C VAL A 397 5.06 -13.85 1.63
N PHE A 398 4.08 -12.97 1.71
CA PHE A 398 2.97 -12.89 0.76
C PHE A 398 2.28 -11.53 0.75
N SER A 399 1.37 -11.36 -0.20
CA SER A 399 0.53 -10.17 -0.35
C SER A 399 -0.89 -10.38 0.19
N ARG A 400 -1.38 -9.41 0.97
CA ARG A 400 -2.76 -9.30 1.46
C ARG A 400 -3.42 -8.07 0.85
N TYR A 401 -4.70 -8.14 0.52
CA TYR A 401 -5.44 -7.05 -0.13
C TYR A 401 -6.68 -6.66 0.65
N ALA A 402 -6.87 -5.36 0.86
CA ALA A 402 -8.14 -4.80 1.32
C ALA A 402 -9.12 -4.74 0.14
N VAL A 403 -10.14 -5.59 0.18
CA VAL A 403 -11.22 -5.64 -0.82
C VAL A 403 -12.30 -4.60 -0.51
N ARG A 404 -12.46 -4.26 0.77
CA ARG A 404 -13.34 -3.20 1.27
C ARG A 404 -12.56 -2.30 2.23
N GLY A 405 -13.00 -1.05 2.36
CA GLY A 405 -12.56 -0.22 3.47
C GLY A 405 -13.25 -0.67 4.73
N ASP A 406 -12.54 -0.69 5.84
CA ASP A 406 -13.04 -1.10 7.14
C ASP A 406 -12.69 -0.11 8.26
N ASP A 407 -13.54 -0.05 9.27
CA ASP A 407 -13.41 0.86 10.41
C ASP A 407 -14.11 0.27 11.64
N GLU A 408 -13.77 0.76 12.84
CA GLU A 408 -14.34 0.30 14.10
C GLU A 408 -15.14 1.42 14.78
N LEU A 409 -16.43 1.18 15.04
CA LEU A 409 -17.27 2.10 15.80
C LEU A 409 -17.41 1.63 17.25
N GLU A 410 -16.83 2.39 18.18
CA GLU A 410 -17.01 2.17 19.62
C GLU A 410 -18.33 2.81 20.12
N LEU A 411 -19.29 1.98 20.53
CA LEU A 411 -20.52 2.40 21.19
C LEU A 411 -20.42 2.26 22.71
N TYR A 412 -20.50 3.40 23.40
CA TYR A 412 -20.50 3.46 24.86
C TYR A 412 -21.91 3.29 25.41
N THR A 413 -22.24 2.10 25.91
CA THR A 413 -23.52 1.80 26.56
C THR A 413 -23.33 1.70 28.08
N GLY A 414 -23.35 2.84 28.77
CA GLY A 414 -23.08 2.91 30.21
C GLY A 414 -21.60 2.62 30.51
N SER A 415 -21.30 1.47 31.11
CA SER A 415 -19.92 1.02 31.39
C SER A 415 -19.44 -0.08 30.45
N LYS A 416 -20.19 -0.41 29.39
CA LYS A 416 -19.80 -1.37 28.37
C LYS A 416 -19.45 -0.64 27.07
N ILE A 417 -18.29 -0.98 26.51
CA ILE A 417 -17.90 -0.61 25.16
C ILE A 417 -18.35 -1.76 24.25
N GLN A 418 -19.10 -1.44 23.19
CA GLN A 418 -19.42 -2.36 22.11
C GLN A 418 -18.72 -1.86 20.86
N GLU A 419 -17.82 -2.66 20.29
CA GLU A 419 -17.15 -2.35 19.03
C GLU A 419 -17.99 -2.94 17.88
N ILE A 420 -18.29 -2.14 16.86
CA ILE A 420 -18.98 -2.56 15.65
C ILE A 420 -18.06 -2.34 14.46
N GLN A 421 -17.73 -3.41 13.74
CA GLN A 421 -17.00 -3.31 12.48
C GLN A 421 -17.89 -2.71 11.39
N LEU A 422 -17.45 -1.60 10.82
CA LEU A 422 -18.02 -0.98 9.63
C LEU A 422 -17.23 -1.42 8.41
N LEU A 423 -17.93 -1.64 7.30
CA LEU A 423 -17.34 -1.92 5.99
C LEU A 423 -17.94 -0.96 4.97
N SER A 424 -17.17 -0.61 3.94
CA SER A 424 -17.68 0.10 2.78
C SER A 424 -18.80 -0.70 2.09
N ASP A 425 -19.82 -0.01 1.58
CA ASP A 425 -21.00 -0.64 0.96
C ASP A 425 -20.65 -1.39 -0.34
N GLU A 426 -19.68 -0.88 -1.10
CA GLU A 426 -19.13 -1.51 -2.30
C GLU A 426 -17.71 -2.03 -2.05
N LYS A 427 -17.32 -3.05 -2.81
CA LYS A 427 -15.95 -3.58 -2.87
C LYS A 427 -15.16 -2.88 -3.96
N TYR A 428 -13.84 -2.96 -3.87
CA TYR A 428 -12.96 -2.58 -4.96
C TYR A 428 -13.22 -3.49 -6.17
N LYS A 429 -13.35 -2.89 -7.36
CA LYS A 429 -13.69 -3.60 -8.60
C LYS A 429 -12.48 -3.80 -9.53
N GLY A 430 -11.34 -3.17 -9.21
CA GLY A 430 -10.13 -3.32 -10.01
C GLY A 430 -9.42 -4.65 -9.75
N ASP A 431 -8.43 -4.96 -10.59
CA ASP A 431 -7.68 -6.21 -10.47
C ASP A 431 -6.65 -6.16 -9.32
N ILE A 432 -6.42 -7.32 -8.73
CA ILE A 432 -5.25 -7.61 -7.92
C ILE A 432 -4.27 -8.41 -8.77
N ARG A 433 -2.98 -8.04 -8.79
CA ARG A 433 -1.95 -8.78 -9.52
C ARG A 433 -0.60 -8.80 -8.82
N VAL A 434 0.05 -9.97 -8.81
CA VAL A 434 1.44 -10.17 -8.35
C VAL A 434 2.23 -10.95 -9.39
N LYS A 435 3.44 -10.48 -9.68
CA LYS A 435 4.40 -11.15 -10.57
C LYS A 435 5.57 -11.73 -9.79
N TYR A 436 5.79 -13.03 -9.91
CA TYR A 436 6.89 -13.76 -9.30
C TYR A 436 7.99 -14.01 -10.33
N HIS A 437 9.16 -13.43 -10.09
CA HIS A 437 10.39 -13.61 -10.83
C HIS A 437 11.30 -14.59 -10.07
N PHE A 438 12.02 -15.44 -10.80
CA PHE A 438 12.88 -16.47 -10.20
C PHE A 438 14.35 -16.17 -10.42
N LEU A 439 15.11 -16.22 -9.33
CA LEU A 439 16.54 -15.91 -9.26
C LEU A 439 17.31 -17.13 -8.72
N SER A 440 18.56 -17.30 -9.17
CA SER A 440 19.40 -18.44 -8.81
C SER A 440 20.87 -18.03 -8.70
N GLY A 441 21.66 -18.80 -7.96
CA GLY A 441 23.09 -18.54 -7.77
C GLY A 441 23.36 -17.22 -7.03
N GLU A 442 24.30 -16.42 -7.52
CA GLU A 442 24.67 -15.13 -6.90
C GLU A 442 23.53 -14.10 -6.97
N ASP A 443 22.67 -14.20 -7.99
CA ASP A 443 21.49 -13.35 -8.15
C ASP A 443 20.37 -13.70 -7.16
N ALA A 444 20.42 -14.87 -6.51
CA ALA A 444 19.48 -15.25 -5.45
C ALA A 444 19.80 -14.51 -4.14
N SER A 445 19.77 -13.18 -4.18
CA SER A 445 20.06 -12.28 -3.06
C SER A 445 19.12 -11.08 -3.08
N TYR A 446 19.06 -10.31 -1.99
CA TYR A 446 18.23 -9.09 -1.94
C TYR A 446 18.76 -8.03 -2.91
N SER A 447 20.06 -8.03 -3.16
CA SER A 447 20.69 -7.21 -4.19
C SER A 447 20.30 -7.64 -5.60
N GLY A 448 20.25 -8.96 -5.87
CA GLY A 448 19.73 -9.48 -7.13
C GLY A 448 18.25 -9.15 -7.34
N MET A 449 17.44 -9.20 -6.28
CA MET A 449 16.04 -8.73 -6.29
C MET A 449 15.95 -7.24 -6.66
N ALA A 450 16.78 -6.38 -6.04
CA ALA A 450 16.81 -4.94 -6.34
C ALA A 450 17.23 -4.64 -7.78
N GLN A 451 18.25 -5.34 -8.29
CA GLN A 451 18.71 -5.21 -9.67
C GLN A 451 17.67 -5.68 -10.69
N ALA A 452 16.95 -6.77 -10.39
CA ALA A 452 15.84 -7.24 -11.21
C ALA A 452 14.75 -6.17 -11.30
N TYR A 453 14.36 -5.58 -10.17
CA TYR A 453 13.36 -4.51 -10.15
C TYR A 453 13.83 -3.25 -10.88
N GLN A 454 15.06 -2.80 -10.64
CA GLN A 454 15.64 -1.65 -11.36
C GLN A 454 15.63 -1.89 -12.86
N THR A 455 16.00 -3.09 -13.32
CA THR A 455 16.00 -3.44 -14.74
C THR A 455 14.59 -3.36 -15.32
N MET A 456 13.58 -3.89 -14.62
CA MET A 456 12.19 -3.78 -15.03
C MET A 456 11.74 -2.31 -15.17
N LEU A 457 12.08 -1.46 -14.20
CA LEU A 457 11.73 -0.04 -14.24
C LEU A 457 12.43 0.70 -15.39
N VAL A 458 13.67 0.34 -15.72
CA VAL A 458 14.40 0.90 -16.87
C VAL A 458 13.76 0.45 -18.19
N GLU A 459 13.42 -0.84 -18.33
CA GLU A 459 12.77 -1.38 -19.53
C GLU A 459 11.39 -0.80 -19.77
N GLN A 460 10.65 -0.50 -18.69
CA GLN A 460 9.37 0.20 -18.72
C GLN A 460 9.51 1.71 -18.99
N GLY A 461 10.73 2.25 -18.97
CA GLY A 461 11.02 3.67 -19.16
C GLY A 461 10.75 4.55 -17.94
N VAL A 462 10.46 3.93 -16.78
CA VAL A 462 10.25 4.62 -15.49
C VAL A 462 11.55 5.22 -14.98
N LEU A 463 12.65 4.48 -15.04
CA LEU A 463 13.97 4.98 -14.63
C LEU A 463 14.84 5.31 -15.84
N GLN A 464 15.47 6.48 -15.83
CA GLN A 464 16.40 6.95 -16.85
C GLN A 464 17.77 7.20 -16.22
N PRO A 465 18.88 6.70 -16.79
CA PRO A 465 20.20 6.91 -16.22
C PRO A 465 20.53 8.40 -16.08
N LEU A 466 21.13 8.78 -14.95
CA LEU A 466 21.64 10.14 -14.75
C LEU A 466 22.76 10.45 -15.73
N THR A 467 22.85 11.71 -16.14
CA THR A 467 23.99 12.22 -16.89
C THR A 467 25.12 12.61 -15.97
N GLU A 468 26.37 12.41 -16.39
CA GLU A 468 27.55 12.86 -15.64
C GLU A 468 27.49 14.37 -15.38
N GLU A 469 27.79 14.75 -14.13
CA GLU A 469 27.91 16.13 -13.69
C GLU A 469 29.20 16.31 -12.89
N GLU A 470 29.62 17.56 -12.69
CA GLU A 470 30.88 17.83 -12.00
C GLU A 470 30.78 17.60 -10.48
N GLN A 471 29.60 17.66 -9.87
CA GLN A 471 29.39 17.66 -8.42
C GLN A 471 28.05 17.01 -8.04
N ILE A 472 27.97 16.37 -6.86
CA ILE A 472 26.69 15.89 -6.32
C ILE A 472 25.80 17.07 -5.90
N PRO A 473 24.47 16.89 -5.87
CA PRO A 473 23.55 17.87 -5.31
C PRO A 473 23.81 18.19 -3.84
N PHE A 474 23.50 19.42 -3.44
CA PHE A 474 23.33 19.80 -2.05
C PHE A 474 21.87 20.22 -1.84
N TYR A 475 21.13 19.48 -1.02
CA TYR A 475 19.72 19.76 -0.76
C TYR A 475 19.56 20.71 0.42
N VAL A 476 18.69 21.72 0.26
CA VAL A 476 18.33 22.62 1.34
C VAL A 476 16.86 23.00 1.31
N ASP A 477 16.17 22.71 2.41
CA ASP A 477 14.83 23.18 2.69
C ASP A 477 14.92 24.57 3.34
N ILE A 478 14.44 25.61 2.66
CA ILE A 478 14.31 26.96 3.22
C ILE A 478 12.88 27.18 3.70
N VAL A 479 12.70 27.44 4.99
CA VAL A 479 11.40 27.83 5.52
C VAL A 479 11.17 29.31 5.27
N GLY A 480 10.20 29.59 4.40
CA GLY A 480 9.76 30.92 4.01
C GLY A 480 8.98 31.62 5.11
N ALA A 481 7.72 31.24 5.27
CA ALA A 481 6.83 31.78 6.28
C ALA A 481 6.15 30.67 7.08
N ILE A 482 5.73 31.03 8.28
CA ILE A 482 4.90 30.21 9.18
C ILE A 482 3.66 31.00 9.59
N ASP A 483 2.57 30.31 9.88
CA ASP A 483 1.49 30.86 10.69
C ASP A 483 1.90 30.83 12.17
N LYS A 484 1.56 31.90 12.89
CA LYS A 484 1.84 32.03 14.32
C LYS A 484 0.78 32.89 14.98
N GLN A 485 0.24 32.40 16.09
CA GLN A 485 -0.65 33.19 16.92
C GLN A 485 0.13 34.29 17.62
N GLN A 486 -0.24 35.54 17.35
CA GLN A 486 0.29 36.74 18.02
C GLN A 486 -0.78 37.35 18.91
N SER A 487 -0.41 38.30 19.76
CA SER A 487 -1.38 39.03 20.58
C SER A 487 -1.21 40.54 20.45
N PHE A 488 -2.32 41.24 20.27
CA PHE A 488 -2.38 42.69 20.32
C PHE A 488 -3.25 43.12 21.50
N LEU A 489 -2.63 43.78 22.49
CA LEU A 489 -3.30 44.17 23.75
C LEU A 489 -4.01 43.00 24.47
N GLY A 490 -3.45 41.80 24.37
CA GLY A 490 -4.01 40.58 24.98
C GLY A 490 -5.11 39.89 24.17
N VAL A 491 -5.47 40.41 22.99
CA VAL A 491 -6.36 39.72 22.05
C VAL A 491 -5.51 38.92 21.08
N PRO A 492 -5.65 37.58 21.04
CA PRO A 492 -4.93 36.75 20.09
C PRO A 492 -5.43 36.96 18.66
N TYR A 493 -4.53 36.89 17.68
CA TYR A 493 -4.84 36.88 16.25
C TYR A 493 -3.78 36.08 15.50
N ASP A 494 -4.16 35.47 14.39
CA ASP A 494 -3.23 34.70 13.55
C ASP A 494 -2.45 35.64 12.64
N ALA A 495 -1.13 35.46 12.60
CA ALA A 495 -0.22 36.26 11.81
C ALA A 495 0.71 35.35 11.01
N THR A 496 0.97 35.73 9.76
CA THR A 496 2.02 35.12 8.96
C THR A 496 3.34 35.79 9.31
N VAL A 497 4.33 35.00 9.74
CA VAL A 497 5.66 35.46 10.12
C VAL A 497 6.68 34.94 9.11
N ALA A 498 7.41 35.85 8.48
CA ALA A 498 8.52 35.50 7.60
C ALA A 498 9.70 34.96 8.44
N MET A 499 10.12 33.75 8.14
CA MET A 499 11.31 33.08 8.69
C MET A 499 12.52 33.29 7.77
N THR A 500 12.29 33.32 6.46
CA THR A 500 13.29 33.63 5.43
C THR A 500 12.61 34.30 4.25
N THR A 501 12.98 35.54 3.94
CA THR A 501 12.52 36.27 2.74
C THR A 501 13.30 35.85 1.50
N PHE A 502 12.81 36.20 0.30
CA PHE A 502 13.51 35.87 -0.95
C PHE A 502 14.89 36.54 -1.06
N GLU A 503 15.07 37.72 -0.48
CA GLU A 503 16.36 38.42 -0.43
C GLU A 503 17.34 37.74 0.55
N GLU A 504 16.86 37.30 1.71
CA GLU A 504 17.68 36.57 2.68
C GLU A 504 18.11 35.21 2.12
N ALA A 505 17.21 34.49 1.43
CA ALA A 505 17.55 33.24 0.76
C ALA A 505 18.63 33.42 -0.32
N GLN A 506 18.60 34.52 -1.08
CA GLN A 506 19.68 34.87 -2.01
C GLN A 506 21.02 35.09 -1.28
N GLY A 507 20.97 35.74 -0.12
CA GLY A 507 22.13 35.93 0.75
C GLY A 507 22.73 34.60 1.20
N ILE A 508 21.90 33.66 1.66
CA ILE A 508 22.32 32.32 2.07
C ILE A 508 23.00 31.60 0.90
N VAL A 509 22.39 31.58 -0.29
CA VAL A 509 22.98 30.94 -1.49
C VAL A 509 24.33 31.57 -1.86
N THR A 510 24.42 32.90 -1.78
CA THR A 510 25.67 33.62 -2.06
C THR A 510 26.78 33.21 -1.09
N GLU A 511 26.45 33.04 0.18
CA GLU A 511 27.41 32.62 1.20
C GLU A 511 27.84 31.16 1.01
N MET A 512 26.89 30.26 0.72
CA MET A 512 27.18 28.86 0.38
C MET A 512 28.12 28.75 -0.83
N GLN A 513 27.83 29.49 -1.90
CA GLN A 513 28.67 29.51 -3.10
C GLN A 513 30.07 30.08 -2.82
N ALA A 514 30.18 31.11 -1.98
CA ALA A 514 31.46 31.66 -1.56
C ALA A 514 32.32 30.68 -0.75
N GLN A 515 31.68 29.73 -0.06
CA GLN A 515 32.31 28.64 0.69
C GLN A 515 32.54 27.36 -0.15
N GLY A 516 32.20 27.39 -1.45
CA GLY A 516 32.47 26.30 -2.38
C GLY A 516 31.36 25.26 -2.51
N ILE A 517 30.17 25.50 -1.97
CA ILE A 517 29.01 24.64 -2.26
C ILE A 517 28.43 25.02 -3.63
N SER A 518 28.20 24.01 -4.46
CA SER A 518 27.60 24.11 -5.79
C SER A 518 26.45 23.11 -5.91
N ASN A 519 25.75 23.11 -7.05
CA ASN A 519 24.62 22.22 -7.32
C ASN A 519 23.56 22.29 -6.20
N ILE A 520 23.18 23.51 -5.81
CA ILE A 520 22.28 23.74 -4.68
C ILE A 520 20.83 23.53 -5.14
N GLN A 521 20.21 22.45 -4.66
CA GLN A 521 18.81 22.14 -4.90
C GLN A 521 17.99 22.66 -3.72
N MET A 522 17.33 23.80 -3.93
CA MET A 522 16.64 24.54 -2.87
C MET A 522 15.14 24.28 -2.90
N GLN A 523 14.61 23.55 -1.93
CA GLN A 523 13.17 23.51 -1.69
C GLN A 523 12.76 24.72 -0.85
N TYR A 524 11.77 25.49 -1.31
CA TYR A 524 11.30 26.67 -0.60
C TYR A 524 9.93 26.40 0.03
N LEU A 525 9.96 26.00 1.30
CA LEU A 525 8.80 25.64 2.09
C LEU A 525 8.00 26.88 2.50
N GLY A 526 6.67 26.79 2.47
CA GLY A 526 5.79 27.85 2.95
C GLY A 526 5.94 29.19 2.23
N TRP A 527 6.19 29.14 0.92
CA TRP A 527 6.44 30.33 0.10
C TRP A 527 5.18 31.13 -0.26
N PHE A 528 3.99 30.62 0.05
CA PHE A 528 2.72 31.29 -0.22
C PHE A 528 1.65 31.03 0.84
N GLY A 529 0.58 31.82 0.80
CA GLY A 529 -0.74 31.47 1.34
C GLY A 529 -0.75 31.03 2.81
N ALA A 530 -0.18 31.82 3.72
CA ALA A 530 -0.08 31.55 5.17
C ALA A 530 1.07 30.63 5.64
N GLY A 531 1.97 30.19 4.75
CA GLY A 531 3.22 29.53 5.16
C GLY A 531 3.19 28.02 4.96
N LEU A 532 3.77 27.25 5.87
CA LEU A 532 3.92 25.79 5.72
C LEU A 532 2.57 25.07 5.56
N GLU A 533 1.61 25.39 6.41
CA GLU A 533 0.21 24.92 6.33
C GLU A 533 -0.62 25.84 5.44
N HIS A 534 -0.21 25.97 4.18
CA HIS A 534 -0.79 26.95 3.28
C HIS A 534 -2.28 26.71 2.98
N GLU A 535 -2.99 27.79 2.62
CA GLU A 535 -4.32 27.71 2.00
C GLU A 535 -4.31 26.82 0.74
N LEU A 536 -5.48 26.32 0.32
CA LEU A 536 -5.62 25.57 -0.93
C LEU A 536 -4.85 26.26 -2.09
N PRO A 537 -4.03 25.55 -2.88
CA PRO A 537 -3.05 26.15 -3.81
C PRO A 537 -3.66 26.76 -5.09
N VAL A 538 -4.84 27.37 -4.97
CA VAL A 538 -5.56 28.09 -6.04
C VAL A 538 -5.22 29.58 -6.08
N LYS A 539 -4.54 30.10 -5.04
CA LYS A 539 -4.00 31.46 -4.98
C LYS A 539 -2.59 31.44 -4.40
N LEU A 540 -1.62 31.91 -5.19
CA LEU A 540 -0.21 31.89 -4.81
C LEU A 540 0.24 33.29 -4.35
N ASN A 541 -0.27 33.76 -3.21
CA ASN A 541 0.14 35.04 -2.63
C ASN A 541 1.48 34.92 -1.89
N THR A 542 2.44 35.79 -2.22
CA THR A 542 3.82 35.76 -1.72
C THR A 542 4.24 37.08 -1.04
N SER A 543 3.31 38.00 -0.78
CA SER A 543 3.61 39.38 -0.36
C SER A 543 4.43 39.50 0.92
N GLU A 544 4.35 38.51 1.79
CA GLU A 544 4.95 38.42 3.11
C GLU A 544 6.44 38.07 3.02
N LEU A 545 6.87 37.50 1.89
CA LEU A 545 8.25 37.06 1.65
C LEU A 545 9.01 37.95 0.67
N GLY A 546 8.29 38.71 -0.15
CA GLY A 546 8.87 39.65 -1.09
C GLY A 546 8.07 39.81 -2.38
N THR A 547 8.69 40.50 -3.33
CA THR A 547 8.13 40.81 -4.65
C THR A 547 8.42 39.69 -5.65
N SER A 548 7.63 39.61 -6.73
CA SER A 548 7.92 38.67 -7.82
C SER A 548 9.32 38.85 -8.43
N ARG A 549 9.88 40.07 -8.38
CA ARG A 549 11.24 40.34 -8.86
C ARG A 549 12.29 39.70 -7.97
N GLU A 550 12.10 39.75 -6.65
CA GLU A 550 13.01 39.10 -5.69
C GLU A 550 12.93 37.58 -5.81
N LEU A 551 11.74 37.02 -6.05
CA LEU A 551 11.58 35.59 -6.33
C LEU A 551 12.29 35.16 -7.62
N THR A 552 12.18 35.93 -8.71
CA THR A 552 12.94 35.67 -9.94
C THR A 552 14.44 35.78 -9.71
N ALA A 553 14.90 36.78 -8.94
CA ALA A 553 16.31 36.93 -8.60
C ALA A 553 16.84 35.77 -7.76
N LEU A 554 16.03 35.23 -6.84
CA LEU A 554 16.36 34.01 -6.11
C LEU A 554 16.53 32.80 -7.05
N GLN A 555 15.60 32.58 -7.97
CA GLN A 555 15.73 31.50 -8.97
C GLN A 555 17.01 31.65 -9.79
N GLU A 556 17.33 32.87 -10.25
CA GLU A 556 18.58 33.14 -10.99
C GLU A 556 19.82 32.90 -10.13
N GLN A 557 19.79 33.29 -8.85
CA GLN A 557 20.91 33.10 -7.92
C GLN A 557 21.16 31.61 -7.64
N VAL A 558 20.11 30.82 -7.39
CA VAL A 558 20.23 29.36 -7.23
C VAL A 558 20.72 28.71 -8.52
N GLY A 559 20.16 29.11 -9.67
CA GLY A 559 20.60 28.65 -11.01
C GLY A 559 22.08 28.91 -11.29
N SER A 560 22.65 30.00 -10.77
CA SER A 560 24.08 30.31 -10.91
C SER A 560 25.02 29.31 -10.21
N THR A 561 24.49 28.47 -9.33
CA THR A 561 25.23 27.42 -8.60
C THR A 561 25.25 26.09 -9.35
N GLY A 562 24.47 25.97 -10.43
CA GLY A 562 24.22 24.72 -11.14
C GLY A 562 23.00 23.93 -10.62
N GLY A 563 22.35 24.39 -9.54
CA GLY A 563 21.11 23.79 -9.03
C GLY A 563 19.86 24.60 -9.38
N GLU A 564 18.73 24.26 -8.75
CA GLU A 564 17.42 24.82 -9.09
C GLU A 564 16.58 25.15 -7.84
N LEU A 565 15.65 26.10 -7.99
CA LEU A 565 14.70 26.49 -6.95
C LEU A 565 13.40 25.70 -7.14
N TYR A 566 12.96 25.01 -6.08
CA TYR A 566 11.75 24.20 -6.01
C TYR A 566 10.78 24.78 -4.99
N PRO A 567 9.86 25.67 -5.40
CA PRO A 567 8.79 26.11 -4.53
C PRO A 567 7.91 24.92 -4.13
N ASP A 568 7.69 24.77 -2.83
CA ASP A 568 6.93 23.67 -2.22
C ASP A 568 5.42 23.81 -2.40
N VAL A 569 4.71 22.71 -2.61
CA VAL A 569 3.25 22.68 -2.58
C VAL A 569 2.72 21.33 -2.06
N ALA A 570 1.65 21.41 -1.27
CA ALA A 570 0.78 20.28 -0.93
C ALA A 570 -0.61 20.46 -1.55
N PHE A 571 -1.28 19.36 -1.86
CA PHE A 571 -2.61 19.37 -2.47
C PHE A 571 -3.67 18.64 -1.64
N GLN A 572 -3.25 17.65 -0.86
CA GLN A 572 -4.13 16.65 -0.26
C GLN A 572 -4.58 17.03 1.16
N GLN A 573 -3.79 17.82 1.89
CA GLN A 573 -4.15 18.33 3.22
C GLN A 573 -4.57 19.80 3.14
N VAL A 574 -5.78 20.11 3.63
CA VAL A 574 -6.39 21.43 3.55
C VAL A 574 -6.67 21.96 4.95
N TYR A 575 -5.87 22.94 5.39
CA TYR A 575 -5.96 23.55 6.73
C TYR A 575 -6.96 24.70 6.80
N ASP A 576 -7.07 25.49 5.73
CA ASP A 576 -8.04 26.59 5.66
C ASP A 576 -9.25 26.23 4.80
N THR A 577 -10.44 26.45 5.36
CA THR A 577 -11.73 26.30 4.64
C THR A 577 -12.13 27.57 3.86
N GLY A 578 -11.29 28.62 3.90
CA GLY A 578 -11.31 29.77 3.03
C GLY A 578 -10.99 29.46 1.56
N SER A 579 -11.06 30.46 0.69
CA SER A 579 -10.57 30.37 -0.70
C SER A 579 -11.23 29.35 -1.67
N GLY A 580 -12.41 28.82 -1.36
CA GLY A 580 -13.27 28.08 -2.31
C GLY A 580 -13.48 26.61 -2.00
N PHE A 581 -12.71 26.07 -1.05
CA PHE A 581 -12.95 24.76 -0.47
C PHE A 581 -14.22 24.76 0.37
N ARG A 582 -14.98 23.66 0.34
CA ARG A 582 -16.11 23.43 1.25
C ARG A 582 -16.05 21.99 1.75
N SER A 583 -15.74 21.78 3.02
CA SER A 583 -15.58 20.45 3.63
C SER A 583 -16.75 19.50 3.34
N ALA A 584 -17.99 20.01 3.39
CA ALA A 584 -19.23 19.32 3.03
C ALA A 584 -19.22 18.63 1.65
N ARG A 585 -18.51 19.23 0.68
CA ARG A 585 -18.53 18.83 -0.73
C ARG A 585 -17.18 18.30 -1.21
N ASP A 586 -16.10 18.83 -0.67
CA ASP A 586 -14.76 18.73 -1.25
C ASP A 586 -13.80 17.91 -0.37
N ALA A 587 -14.09 17.75 0.93
CA ALA A 587 -13.32 16.83 1.78
C ALA A 587 -13.69 15.37 1.50
N SER A 588 -12.74 14.45 1.68
CA SER A 588 -13.01 13.02 1.77
C SER A 588 -13.99 12.71 2.90
N ARG A 589 -14.52 11.49 2.89
CA ARG A 589 -15.33 10.94 3.98
C ARG A 589 -14.65 9.75 4.61
N PHE A 590 -14.68 9.70 5.94
CA PHE A 590 -14.41 8.48 6.69
C PHE A 590 -15.44 7.40 6.35
N ILE A 591 -15.18 6.15 6.74
CA ILE A 591 -16.12 5.04 6.55
C ILE A 591 -17.44 5.30 7.28
N THR A 592 -17.38 5.98 8.43
CA THR A 592 -18.55 6.50 9.19
C THR A 592 -19.34 7.59 8.47
N LYS A 593 -18.89 8.03 7.28
CA LYS A 593 -19.46 9.08 6.42
C LYS A 593 -19.32 10.51 6.95
N GLU A 594 -18.63 10.69 8.07
CA GLU A 594 -18.20 12.00 8.58
C GLU A 594 -17.11 12.61 7.68
N GLU A 595 -16.92 13.92 7.77
CA GLU A 595 -15.86 14.61 7.03
C GLU A 595 -14.51 14.13 7.56
N ALA A 596 -13.57 13.86 6.65
CA ALA A 596 -12.22 13.44 7.01
C ALA A 596 -11.41 14.61 7.59
N GLU A 597 -11.81 15.03 8.80
CA GLU A 597 -11.20 16.08 9.62
C GLU A 597 -10.28 15.43 10.64
N LEU A 598 -8.99 15.73 10.53
CA LEU A 598 -7.92 15.05 11.24
C LEU A 598 -7.01 16.09 11.89
N SER A 599 -6.31 15.69 12.94
CA SER A 599 -5.21 16.48 13.50
C SER A 599 -3.92 15.68 13.40
N PRO A 600 -2.75 16.33 13.30
CA PRO A 600 -1.50 15.60 13.26
C PRO A 600 -1.30 14.78 14.54
N TYR A 601 -0.58 13.68 14.37
CA TYR A 601 -0.38 12.70 15.43
C TYR A 601 0.71 13.15 16.42
N ASP A 602 0.37 13.13 17.72
CA ASP A 602 1.32 13.40 18.80
C ASP A 602 1.97 12.10 19.28
N ARG A 603 3.26 11.94 18.97
CA ARG A 603 4.08 10.79 19.35
C ARG A 603 4.13 10.58 20.86
N SER A 604 4.07 11.64 21.66
CA SER A 604 4.16 11.57 23.11
C SER A 604 2.86 11.10 23.77
N LEU A 605 1.72 11.39 23.13
CA LEU A 605 0.39 11.03 23.63
C LEU A 605 -0.17 9.74 22.99
N ASN A 606 0.54 9.21 22.00
CA ASN A 606 0.13 8.06 21.18
C ASN A 606 -1.24 8.25 20.49
N ARG A 607 -1.58 9.50 20.14
CA ARG A 607 -2.90 9.89 19.61
C ARG A 607 -2.85 11.18 18.79
N MET A 608 -3.89 11.45 18.01
CA MET A 608 -4.07 12.74 17.34
C MET A 608 -4.05 13.90 18.35
N SER A 609 -3.29 14.94 18.03
CA SER A 609 -3.12 16.09 18.91
C SER A 609 -4.36 16.98 18.90
N LEU A 610 -4.95 17.21 20.08
CA LEU A 610 -6.00 18.22 20.24
C LEU A 610 -5.45 19.65 20.35
N LEU A 611 -4.12 19.80 20.26
CA LEU A 611 -3.41 21.07 20.42
C LEU A 611 -2.84 21.59 19.09
N GLN A 612 -2.87 20.78 18.04
CA GLN A 612 -2.49 21.16 16.67
C GLN A 612 -3.75 21.35 15.84
N ASP A 613 -3.68 22.15 14.78
CA ASP A 613 -4.89 22.43 14.00
C ASP A 613 -5.38 21.20 13.26
N GLU A 614 -6.69 21.22 13.08
CA GLU A 614 -7.40 20.28 12.24
C GLU A 614 -7.16 20.61 10.77
N TYR A 615 -7.03 19.58 9.94
CA TYR A 615 -7.01 19.67 8.49
C TYR A 615 -8.02 18.70 7.90
N TYR A 616 -8.51 19.03 6.72
CA TYR A 616 -9.34 18.14 5.93
C TYR A 616 -8.49 17.42 4.88
N LEU A 617 -8.79 16.15 4.63
CA LEU A 617 -8.30 15.46 3.43
C LEU A 617 -9.12 15.92 2.22
N LEU A 618 -8.47 16.44 1.19
CA LEU A 618 -9.12 16.75 -0.10
C LEU A 618 -9.55 15.45 -0.77
N SER A 619 -10.82 15.33 -1.17
CA SER A 619 -11.28 14.17 -1.93
C SER A 619 -10.43 13.99 -3.20
N PRO A 620 -9.88 12.78 -3.48
CA PRO A 620 -9.08 12.54 -4.68
C PRO A 620 -9.81 12.93 -5.97
N ALA A 621 -11.15 12.80 -6.01
CA ALA A 621 -11.96 13.25 -7.15
C ALA A 621 -11.87 14.76 -7.43
N LYS A 622 -11.41 15.58 -6.48
CA LYS A 622 -11.23 17.03 -6.61
C LYS A 622 -9.82 17.42 -7.02
N LEU A 623 -8.86 16.51 -6.86
CA LEU A 623 -7.45 16.78 -7.10
C LEU A 623 -7.18 17.34 -8.51
N PRO A 624 -7.76 16.80 -9.61
CA PRO A 624 -7.48 17.32 -10.95
C PRO A 624 -7.84 18.81 -11.14
N ASP A 625 -8.93 19.27 -10.54
CA ASP A 625 -9.33 20.68 -10.64
C ASP A 625 -8.41 21.59 -9.83
N VAL A 626 -8.02 21.16 -8.62
CA VAL A 626 -7.07 21.92 -7.78
C VAL A 626 -5.70 22.00 -8.47
N THR A 627 -5.20 20.90 -9.03
CA THR A 627 -3.94 20.87 -9.79
C THR A 627 -4.01 21.77 -11.02
N ALA A 628 -5.11 21.73 -11.78
CA ALA A 628 -5.28 22.60 -12.95
C ALA A 628 -5.28 24.10 -12.58
N GLN A 629 -5.98 24.47 -11.50
CA GLN A 629 -6.00 25.85 -11.01
C GLN A 629 -4.64 26.30 -10.48
N PHE A 630 -3.92 25.42 -9.77
CA PHE A 630 -2.55 25.66 -9.33
C PHE A 630 -1.63 25.95 -10.53
N MET A 631 -1.63 25.08 -11.54
CA MET A 631 -0.81 25.27 -12.74
C MET A 631 -1.10 26.60 -13.43
N GLU A 632 -2.36 27.05 -13.48
CA GLU A 632 -2.72 28.36 -14.03
C GLU A 632 -2.06 29.52 -13.26
N GLN A 633 -2.01 29.44 -11.93
CA GLN A 633 -1.35 30.47 -11.12
C GLN A 633 0.17 30.35 -11.16
N PHE A 634 0.71 29.13 -11.13
CA PHE A 634 2.14 28.87 -11.09
C PHE A 634 2.85 29.31 -12.38
N ARG A 635 2.21 29.13 -13.55
CA ARG A 635 2.71 29.69 -14.83
C ARG A 635 2.96 31.20 -14.77
N LYS A 636 2.17 31.96 -13.99
CA LYS A 636 2.32 33.41 -13.84
C LYS A 636 3.56 33.80 -13.03
N LYS A 637 4.15 32.87 -12.29
CA LYS A 637 5.37 33.06 -11.50
C LYS A 637 6.65 32.89 -12.32
N ASN A 638 6.57 32.26 -13.51
CA ASN A 638 7.72 31.94 -14.37
C ASN A 638 8.82 31.15 -13.63
N LEU A 639 8.40 30.19 -12.81
CA LEU A 639 9.29 29.28 -12.09
C LEU A 639 9.47 27.99 -12.89
N THR A 640 10.61 27.33 -12.68
CA THR A 640 11.04 26.17 -13.48
C THR A 640 10.97 24.87 -12.68
N GLY A 641 11.48 24.87 -11.45
CA GLY A 641 11.35 23.77 -10.51
C GLY A 641 10.03 23.79 -9.74
N LEU A 642 9.64 22.64 -9.23
CA LEU A 642 8.47 22.44 -8.38
C LEU A 642 8.72 21.30 -7.39
N ALA A 643 8.44 21.52 -6.10
CA ALA A 643 8.50 20.47 -5.08
C ALA A 643 7.10 19.99 -4.70
N LEU A 644 6.90 18.67 -4.72
CA LEU A 644 5.64 18.02 -4.34
C LEU A 644 5.77 17.38 -2.96
N ARG A 645 5.13 18.00 -1.97
CA ARG A 645 5.24 17.60 -0.56
C ARG A 645 4.48 16.33 -0.22
N ASP A 646 3.33 16.11 -0.85
CA ASP A 646 2.41 15.03 -0.47
C ASP A 646 2.07 14.07 -1.61
N LEU A 647 1.98 14.50 -2.86
CA LEU A 647 1.57 13.63 -3.97
C LEU A 647 2.48 12.41 -4.14
N GLY A 648 3.77 12.51 -3.87
CA GLY A 648 4.70 11.37 -3.94
C GLY A 648 4.79 10.50 -2.70
N SER A 649 4.07 10.83 -1.61
CA SER A 649 4.18 10.10 -0.34
C SER A 649 2.85 9.69 0.29
N THR A 650 1.75 10.36 -0.03
CA THR A 650 0.45 10.18 0.65
C THR A 650 -0.61 9.70 -0.34
N LEU A 651 -1.35 8.67 0.05
CA LEU A 651 -2.53 8.17 -0.67
C LEU A 651 -3.66 7.92 0.33
N HIS A 652 -4.86 8.40 0.03
CA HIS A 652 -6.00 8.24 0.92
C HIS A 652 -7.31 7.95 0.19
N SER A 653 -8.16 7.17 0.85
CA SER A 653 -9.49 6.80 0.33
C SER A 653 -10.52 7.93 0.48
N ASP A 654 -11.66 7.81 -0.19
CA ASP A 654 -12.86 8.63 0.05
C ASP A 654 -14.11 7.73 0.09
N TYR A 655 -14.75 7.59 1.25
CA TYR A 655 -15.91 6.73 1.44
C TYR A 655 -17.26 7.44 1.22
N ARG A 656 -17.26 8.52 0.45
CA ARG A 656 -18.45 9.29 0.08
C ARG A 656 -19.45 8.43 -0.70
N ASN A 657 -20.73 8.56 -0.35
CA ASN A 657 -21.81 7.87 -1.05
C ASN A 657 -21.85 8.28 -2.54
N ASN A 658 -22.03 7.29 -3.42
CA ASN A 658 -22.07 7.43 -4.88
C ASN A 658 -20.78 7.99 -5.50
N SER A 659 -19.65 7.99 -4.77
CA SER A 659 -18.34 8.45 -5.24
C SER A 659 -17.24 7.81 -4.38
N LEU A 660 -17.31 6.49 -4.21
CA LEU A 660 -16.34 5.72 -3.44
C LEU A 660 -15.00 5.69 -4.17
N ILE A 661 -13.91 5.97 -3.46
CA ILE A 661 -12.55 5.96 -3.98
C ILE A 661 -11.70 5.11 -3.05
N PHE A 662 -11.24 3.97 -3.54
CA PHE A 662 -10.23 3.16 -2.87
C PHE A 662 -8.83 3.73 -3.09
N ARG A 663 -7.87 3.35 -2.26
CA ARG A 663 -6.49 3.84 -2.35
C ARG A 663 -5.85 3.57 -3.70
N ASP A 664 -6.10 2.42 -4.31
CA ASP A 664 -5.56 2.11 -5.65
C ASP A 664 -6.17 3.01 -6.75
N THR A 665 -7.45 3.38 -6.62
CA THR A 665 -8.08 4.38 -7.49
C THR A 665 -7.51 5.79 -7.23
N ALA A 666 -7.29 6.14 -5.97
CA ALA A 666 -6.65 7.40 -5.60
C ALA A 666 -5.22 7.49 -6.15
N LYS A 667 -4.45 6.39 -6.11
CA LYS A 667 -3.12 6.26 -6.70
C LYS A 667 -3.14 6.62 -8.19
N ALA A 668 -4.06 6.03 -8.96
CA ALA A 668 -4.16 6.32 -10.40
C ALA A 668 -4.49 7.80 -10.67
N ILE A 669 -5.36 8.43 -9.86
CA ILE A 669 -5.66 9.86 -9.97
C ILE A 669 -4.43 10.72 -9.63
N VAL A 670 -3.73 10.39 -8.54
CA VAL A 670 -2.52 11.09 -8.09
C VAL A 670 -1.41 10.98 -9.12
N GLU A 671 -1.15 9.78 -9.63
CA GLU A 671 -0.15 9.51 -10.67
C GLU A 671 -0.44 10.31 -11.94
N GLU A 672 -1.70 10.37 -12.40
CA GLU A 672 -2.08 11.21 -13.53
C GLU A 672 -1.79 12.70 -13.26
N GLN A 673 -2.06 13.18 -12.04
CA GLN A 673 -1.80 14.58 -11.69
C GLN A 673 -0.31 14.90 -11.55
N ILE A 674 0.51 13.97 -11.05
CA ILE A 674 1.97 14.12 -11.06
C ILE A 674 2.46 14.19 -12.51
N GLY A 675 1.97 13.31 -13.40
CA GLY A 675 2.30 13.33 -14.83
C GLY A 675 1.89 14.64 -15.52
N ALA A 676 0.72 15.19 -15.19
CA ALA A 676 0.27 16.48 -15.70
C ALA A 676 1.18 17.64 -15.25
N LEU A 677 1.64 17.61 -13.99
CA LEU A 677 2.63 18.58 -13.47
C LEU A 677 3.99 18.40 -14.14
N ALA A 678 4.48 17.17 -14.26
CA ALA A 678 5.77 16.84 -14.87
C ALA A 678 5.84 17.23 -16.35
N ALA A 679 4.71 17.20 -17.07
CA ALA A 679 4.64 17.64 -18.46
C ALA A 679 4.93 19.14 -18.63
N GLU A 680 4.68 19.96 -17.61
CA GLU A 680 4.97 21.40 -17.61
C GLU A 680 6.27 21.75 -16.85
N TYR A 681 6.57 20.99 -15.79
CA TYR A 681 7.71 21.17 -14.89
C TYR A 681 8.47 19.85 -14.80
N PRO A 682 9.33 19.52 -15.79
CA PRO A 682 9.95 18.20 -15.89
C PRO A 682 10.94 17.89 -14.76
N ASN A 683 11.48 18.92 -14.11
CA ASN A 683 12.37 18.77 -12.97
C ASN A 683 11.55 18.81 -11.68
N LEU A 684 10.85 17.72 -11.36
CA LEU A 684 10.13 17.64 -10.08
C LEU A 684 11.06 17.16 -8.97
N MET A 685 10.95 17.83 -7.82
CA MET A 685 11.43 17.33 -6.55
C MET A 685 10.26 16.69 -5.80
N ILE A 686 10.41 15.43 -5.41
CA ILE A 686 9.33 14.64 -4.80
C ILE A 686 9.74 14.25 -3.38
N SER A 687 8.87 14.54 -2.41
CA SER A 687 9.09 14.05 -1.04
C SER A 687 8.69 12.58 -0.92
N GLY A 688 9.55 11.80 -0.26
CA GLY A 688 9.34 10.39 0.06
C GLY A 688 9.61 9.42 -1.09
N GLY A 689 8.99 9.62 -2.25
CA GLY A 689 9.27 8.83 -3.46
C GLY A 689 8.65 7.42 -3.46
N ASN A 690 7.33 7.33 -3.34
CA ASN A 690 6.59 6.08 -3.60
C ASN A 690 6.77 5.64 -5.07
N ALA A 691 6.68 4.34 -5.34
CA ALA A 691 6.97 3.76 -6.66
C ALA A 691 6.21 4.43 -7.83
N TYR A 692 4.93 4.76 -7.67
CA TYR A 692 4.11 5.43 -8.69
C TYR A 692 4.62 6.84 -9.08
N ALA A 693 5.48 7.45 -8.25
CA ALA A 693 6.02 8.78 -8.48
C ALA A 693 7.42 8.76 -9.13
N LEU A 694 8.10 7.61 -9.15
CA LEU A 694 9.50 7.50 -9.58
C LEU A 694 9.71 7.95 -11.04
N GLN A 695 8.76 7.66 -11.93
CA GLN A 695 8.85 8.06 -13.35
C GLN A 695 8.99 9.58 -13.54
N TYR A 696 8.47 10.36 -12.59
CA TYR A 696 8.37 11.80 -12.69
C TYR A 696 9.36 12.53 -11.80
N ALA A 697 10.14 11.80 -10.98
CA ALA A 697 11.07 12.39 -10.03
C ALA A 697 12.44 12.63 -10.67
N GLN A 698 12.90 13.87 -10.67
CA GLN A 698 14.31 14.19 -10.92
C GLN A 698 15.11 14.17 -9.61
N HIS A 699 14.45 14.58 -8.52
CA HIS A 699 15.01 14.57 -7.18
C HIS A 699 14.04 13.95 -6.19
N ILE A 700 14.56 13.17 -5.24
CA ILE A 700 13.79 12.66 -4.09
C ILE A 700 14.40 13.17 -2.80
N VAL A 701 13.60 13.84 -1.97
CA VAL A 701 13.98 14.23 -0.60
C VAL A 701 13.20 13.40 0.41
N ASN A 702 13.71 13.24 1.62
CA ASN A 702 13.13 12.34 2.62
C ASN A 702 12.97 10.90 2.11
N ALA A 703 13.92 10.45 1.28
CA ALA A 703 14.06 9.03 0.95
C ALA A 703 14.32 8.23 2.24
N PRO A 704 13.79 7.01 2.38
CA PRO A 704 13.95 6.24 3.60
C PRO A 704 15.41 5.81 3.76
N GLU A 705 16.06 6.25 4.82
CA GLU A 705 17.46 5.91 5.11
C GLU A 705 17.59 4.69 6.01
N GLY A 706 16.49 4.06 6.43
CA GLY A 706 16.50 2.86 7.26
C GLY A 706 15.14 2.18 7.28
N SER A 707 14.98 1.22 8.19
CA SER A 707 13.72 0.51 8.41
C SER A 707 13.05 0.93 9.72
N SER A 708 11.80 0.51 9.91
CA SER A 708 11.07 0.69 11.17
C SER A 708 11.64 -0.12 12.34
N GLN A 709 12.52 -1.09 12.08
CA GLN A 709 13.08 -2.02 13.07
C GLN A 709 11.98 -2.77 13.84
N PHE A 710 10.97 -3.28 13.12
CA PHE A 710 9.98 -4.16 13.71
C PHE A 710 10.66 -5.29 14.49
N ASN A 711 10.11 -5.69 15.63
CA ASN A 711 10.74 -6.71 16.47
C ASN A 711 11.09 -7.99 15.69
N LEU A 712 10.25 -8.38 14.71
CA LEU A 712 10.46 -9.56 13.87
C LEU A 712 11.63 -9.41 12.87
N THR A 713 11.97 -8.20 12.42
CA THR A 713 13.04 -7.97 11.42
C THR A 713 14.43 -8.04 12.05
N ASP A 714 15.42 -8.46 11.27
CA ASP A 714 16.78 -8.75 11.75
C ASP A 714 17.83 -7.78 11.20
N GLU A 715 17.68 -7.33 9.96
CA GLU A 715 18.64 -6.45 9.29
C GLU A 715 17.93 -5.43 8.39
N SER A 716 18.39 -4.17 8.42
CA SER A 716 18.02 -3.15 7.42
C SER A 716 18.98 -3.20 6.24
N VAL A 717 18.45 -3.20 5.02
CA VAL A 717 19.22 -3.19 3.77
C VAL A 717 18.86 -1.97 2.93
N PRO A 718 19.78 -1.43 2.10
CA PRO A 718 19.51 -0.26 1.26
C PRO A 718 18.85 -0.67 -0.07
N PHE A 719 17.80 -1.50 -0.01
CA PHE A 719 17.11 -1.99 -1.20
C PHE A 719 16.54 -0.84 -2.03
N TYR A 720 15.91 0.14 -1.38
CA TYR A 720 15.38 1.34 -2.03
C TYR A 720 16.48 2.09 -2.79
N GLN A 721 17.63 2.32 -2.16
CA GLN A 721 18.77 2.97 -2.79
C GLN A 721 19.35 2.15 -3.93
N MET A 722 19.46 0.81 -3.78
CA MET A 722 19.90 -0.07 -4.87
C MET A 722 19.01 0.02 -6.10
N VAL A 723 17.71 0.30 -5.93
CA VAL A 723 16.77 0.50 -7.04
C VAL A 723 16.97 1.84 -7.73
N ILE A 724 17.13 2.95 -6.99
CA ILE A 724 17.12 4.31 -7.58
C ILE A 724 18.49 4.91 -7.87
N HIS A 725 19.56 4.43 -7.23
CA HIS A 725 20.90 5.03 -7.36
C HIS A 725 21.47 4.84 -8.77
N GLY A 726 21.98 5.92 -9.35
CA GLY A 726 22.36 6.01 -10.76
C GLY A 726 21.25 6.52 -11.70
N PHE A 727 20.03 6.71 -11.19
CA PHE A 727 18.86 7.11 -11.99
C PHE A 727 18.13 8.35 -11.45
N ILE A 728 18.06 8.52 -10.13
CA ILE A 728 17.42 9.67 -9.48
C ILE A 728 18.38 10.20 -8.42
N ASP A 729 18.56 11.52 -8.33
CA ASP A 729 19.31 12.11 -7.23
C ASP A 729 18.45 12.16 -5.96
N TYR A 730 19.02 11.83 -4.80
CA TYR A 730 18.23 11.76 -3.58
C TYR A 730 18.98 12.15 -2.32
N ALA A 731 18.18 12.52 -1.33
CA ALA A 731 18.58 12.77 0.04
C ALA A 731 17.59 12.18 1.04
N GLY A 732 18.09 11.88 2.24
CA GLY A 732 17.28 11.48 3.38
C GLY A 732 16.63 12.65 4.12
N GLU A 733 16.43 12.45 5.42
CA GLU A 733 15.92 13.51 6.30
C GLU A 733 16.95 14.64 6.50
N PRO A 734 16.52 15.86 6.86
CA PRO A 734 17.46 16.94 7.16
C PRO A 734 18.41 16.59 8.31
N VAL A 735 19.72 16.68 8.05
CA VAL A 735 20.80 16.33 8.99
C VAL A 735 20.66 17.04 10.34
N ASN A 736 20.29 18.32 10.31
CA ASN A 736 20.14 19.16 11.51
C ASN A 736 18.87 18.87 12.34
N LEU A 737 17.96 18.03 11.84
CA LEU A 737 16.77 17.56 12.55
C LEU A 737 16.82 16.06 12.87
N SER A 738 17.80 15.34 12.33
CA SER A 738 18.00 13.92 12.54
C SER A 738 18.30 13.57 14.01
N ALA A 739 18.05 12.31 14.38
CA ALA A 739 18.38 11.80 15.71
C ALA A 739 19.90 11.74 15.98
N THR A 740 20.72 11.66 14.93
CA THR A 740 22.18 11.53 15.02
C THR A 740 22.85 12.87 14.72
N THR A 741 23.33 13.56 15.74
CA THR A 741 23.98 14.87 15.57
C THR A 741 25.49 14.79 15.29
N ASP A 742 26.08 13.61 15.22
CA ASP A 742 27.51 13.44 14.91
C ASP A 742 27.74 13.51 13.40
N MET A 743 28.42 14.56 12.94
CA MET A 743 28.67 14.80 11.52
C MET A 743 29.52 13.70 10.85
N LYS A 744 30.37 12.99 11.59
CA LYS A 744 31.09 11.85 11.01
C LYS A 744 30.15 10.70 10.72
N GLN A 745 29.26 10.39 11.65
CA GLN A 745 28.25 9.35 11.46
C GLN A 745 27.33 9.69 10.28
N GLN A 746 26.95 10.96 10.14
CA GLN A 746 26.18 11.47 9.00
C GLN A 746 26.94 11.29 7.69
N ALA A 747 28.23 11.67 7.63
CA ALA A 747 29.06 11.45 6.45
C ALA A 747 29.13 9.97 6.08
N LEU A 748 29.45 9.09 7.03
CA LEU A 748 29.51 7.64 6.78
C LEU A 748 28.16 7.09 6.30
N ARG A 749 27.04 7.58 6.84
CA ARG A 749 25.70 7.16 6.41
C ARG A 749 25.39 7.59 4.98
N SER A 750 25.71 8.83 4.62
CA SER A 750 25.63 9.31 3.24
C SER A 750 26.47 8.45 2.29
N LEU A 751 27.68 8.07 2.71
CA LEU A 751 28.56 7.20 1.91
C LEU A 751 28.02 5.78 1.75
N GLU A 752 27.46 5.18 2.80
CA GLU A 752 26.85 3.84 2.74
C GLU A 752 25.61 3.81 1.83
N LEU A 753 24.77 4.84 1.93
CA LEU A 753 23.51 4.91 1.21
C LEU A 753 23.62 5.59 -0.15
N GLY A 754 24.77 6.18 -0.49
CA GLY A 754 24.92 7.01 -1.68
C GLY A 754 24.01 8.24 -1.69
N SER A 755 23.59 8.75 -0.52
CA SER A 755 22.68 9.90 -0.40
C SER A 755 23.45 11.22 -0.36
N ALA A 756 22.88 12.27 -0.95
CA ALA A 756 23.41 13.61 -0.88
C ALA A 756 23.06 14.29 0.47
N PRO A 757 23.87 15.27 0.93
CA PRO A 757 23.57 16.04 2.14
C PRO A 757 22.28 16.85 2.01
N HIS A 758 21.52 16.94 3.10
CA HIS A 758 20.27 17.67 3.18
C HIS A 758 20.11 18.40 4.51
N PHE A 759 19.70 19.66 4.46
CA PHE A 759 19.49 20.51 5.64
C PHE A 759 18.18 21.30 5.56
N LEU A 760 17.61 21.64 6.71
CA LEU A 760 16.45 22.53 6.82
C LEU A 760 16.82 23.81 7.54
N TRP A 761 16.68 24.95 6.87
CA TRP A 761 17.19 26.23 7.33
C TRP A 761 16.16 27.37 7.39
N THR A 762 16.43 28.29 8.32
CA THR A 762 15.80 29.60 8.46
C THR A 762 16.87 30.70 8.55
N ALA A 763 16.60 31.88 7.97
CA ALA A 763 17.42 33.08 8.22
C ALA A 763 17.19 33.62 9.63
N ASN A 764 15.92 33.69 10.05
CA ASN A 764 15.52 34.13 11.37
C ASN A 764 15.85 33.08 12.44
N THR A 765 15.86 33.48 13.71
CA THR A 765 16.19 32.57 14.83
C THR A 765 15.13 31.50 15.02
N SER A 766 15.55 30.26 15.28
CA SER A 766 14.64 29.16 15.63
C SER A 766 13.83 29.42 16.91
N SER A 767 14.18 30.44 17.71
CA SER A 767 13.36 30.87 18.84
C SER A 767 11.98 31.40 18.41
N GLU A 768 11.81 31.85 17.16
CA GLU A 768 10.50 32.24 16.63
C GLU A 768 9.54 31.05 16.45
N LEU A 769 10.06 29.84 16.38
CA LEU A 769 9.28 28.60 16.24
C LEU A 769 8.82 28.04 17.60
N LYS A 770 9.27 28.62 18.71
CA LYS A 770 8.83 28.19 20.05
C LYS A 770 7.36 28.47 20.26
N TYR A 771 6.67 27.51 20.86
CA TYR A 771 5.22 27.57 21.12
C TYR A 771 4.39 27.73 19.84
N THR A 772 4.93 27.30 18.70
CA THR A 772 4.17 27.07 17.49
C THR A 772 4.19 25.57 17.18
N ARG A 773 3.35 25.14 16.25
CA ARG A 773 3.35 23.75 15.75
C ARG A 773 4.64 23.33 15.03
N TYR A 774 5.53 24.30 14.78
CA TYR A 774 6.80 24.12 14.06
C TYR A 774 8.00 24.03 15.01
N ASP A 775 7.77 23.83 16.31
CA ASP A 775 8.83 23.74 17.31
C ASP A 775 9.76 22.53 17.13
N TYR A 776 9.34 21.53 16.33
CA TYR A 776 10.18 20.44 15.88
C TYR A 776 11.37 20.91 15.00
N MET A 777 11.27 22.09 14.38
CA MET A 777 12.37 22.73 13.65
C MET A 777 13.30 23.51 14.60
N TYR A 778 13.61 22.93 15.76
CA TYR A 778 14.29 23.60 16.87
C TYR A 778 15.74 24.02 16.56
N SER A 779 16.36 23.42 15.54
CA SER A 779 17.75 23.66 15.13
C SER A 779 17.88 24.12 13.67
N ALA A 780 17.02 25.06 13.25
CA ALA A 780 16.93 25.48 11.85
C ALA A 780 17.77 26.72 11.47
N GLN A 781 18.31 27.51 12.40
CA GLN A 781 19.01 28.74 11.99
C GLN A 781 20.28 28.45 11.16
N TYR A 782 20.32 28.88 9.90
CA TYR A 782 21.36 28.46 8.92
C TYR A 782 22.79 28.75 9.38
N SER A 783 23.00 29.91 10.00
CA SER A 783 24.33 30.37 10.43
C SER A 783 24.95 29.50 11.54
N SER A 784 24.16 28.63 12.17
CA SER A 784 24.65 27.65 13.14
C SER A 784 25.20 26.38 12.48
N TRP A 785 24.86 26.13 11.21
CA TRP A 785 25.10 24.86 10.52
C TRP A 785 25.95 25.00 9.26
N LEU A 786 26.10 26.20 8.70
CA LEU A 786 26.78 26.40 7.41
C LEU A 786 28.20 25.82 7.39
N ASP A 787 29.01 26.07 8.43
CA ASP A 787 30.38 25.56 8.49
C ASP A 787 30.42 24.02 8.49
N GLU A 788 29.54 23.37 9.26
CA GLU A 788 29.43 21.92 9.31
C GLU A 788 28.90 21.33 7.99
N ALA A 789 27.93 21.99 7.37
CA ALA A 789 27.38 21.61 6.07
C ALA A 789 28.42 21.69 4.96
N VAL A 790 29.30 22.71 4.97
CA VAL A 790 30.42 22.83 4.02
C VAL A 790 31.41 21.68 4.19
N ILE A 791 31.74 21.31 5.43
CA ILE A 791 32.65 20.19 5.71
C ILE A 791 32.04 18.88 5.20
N LEU A 792 30.79 18.60 5.58
CA LEU A 792 30.07 17.39 5.18
C LEU A 792 29.95 17.31 3.64
N TYR A 793 29.54 18.39 2.98
CA TYR A 793 29.40 18.42 1.53
C TYR A 793 30.71 18.11 0.82
N ASN A 794 31.79 18.80 1.19
CA ASN A 794 33.09 18.59 0.54
C ASN A 794 33.59 17.14 0.69
N GLU A 795 33.43 16.55 1.88
CA GLU A 795 33.82 15.18 2.14
C GLU A 795 33.00 14.18 1.33
N VAL A 796 31.67 14.26 1.42
CA VAL A 796 30.76 13.34 0.73
C VAL A 796 30.87 13.48 -0.79
N ASN A 797 30.92 14.72 -1.31
CA ASN A 797 31.07 14.99 -2.73
C ASN A 797 32.39 14.45 -3.29
N GLN A 798 33.50 14.54 -2.56
CA GLN A 798 34.78 13.98 -3.02
C GLN A 798 34.67 12.47 -3.32
N VAL A 799 33.85 11.75 -2.57
CA VAL A 799 33.71 10.29 -2.68
C VAL A 799 32.60 9.90 -3.65
N LEU A 800 31.42 10.50 -3.50
CA LEU A 800 30.20 10.08 -4.23
C LEU A 800 30.06 10.70 -5.62
N ASN A 801 30.71 11.83 -5.91
CA ASN A 801 30.65 12.44 -7.24
C ASN A 801 30.97 11.45 -8.38
N PRO A 802 32.08 10.67 -8.36
CA PRO A 802 32.35 9.66 -9.39
C PRO A 802 31.43 8.44 -9.35
N LEU A 803 30.53 8.34 -8.36
CA LEU A 803 29.60 7.21 -8.16
C LEU A 803 28.15 7.59 -8.46
N ARG A 804 27.83 8.89 -8.61
CA ARG A 804 26.46 9.40 -8.80
C ARG A 804 25.69 8.70 -9.92
N THR A 805 26.35 8.40 -11.03
CA THR A 805 25.75 7.76 -12.21
C THR A 805 25.89 6.23 -12.21
N GLU A 806 26.55 5.67 -11.20
CA GLU A 806 26.82 4.24 -11.11
C GLU A 806 25.70 3.54 -10.36
N LYS A 807 25.49 2.26 -10.68
CA LYS A 807 24.54 1.42 -9.94
C LYS A 807 25.18 0.97 -8.64
N MET A 808 24.43 1.05 -7.54
CA MET A 808 24.77 0.38 -6.30
C MET A 808 24.41 -1.11 -6.43
N LEU A 809 25.43 -1.98 -6.51
CA LEU A 809 25.26 -3.39 -6.83
C LEU A 809 25.03 -4.27 -5.61
N ASN A 810 25.73 -4.01 -4.51
CA ASN A 810 25.71 -4.89 -3.34
C ASN A 810 26.13 -4.13 -2.07
N ARG A 811 25.69 -4.64 -0.92
CA ARG A 811 26.14 -4.24 0.41
C ARG A 811 26.46 -5.49 1.23
N VAL A 812 27.66 -5.55 1.78
CA VAL A 812 28.12 -6.67 2.61
C VAL A 812 28.41 -6.18 4.01
N VAL A 813 27.90 -6.89 5.02
CA VAL A 813 28.28 -6.66 6.43
C VAL A 813 29.40 -7.63 6.78
N HIS A 814 30.59 -7.09 7.06
CA HIS A 814 31.76 -7.90 7.47
C HIS A 814 31.70 -8.27 8.95
N GLU A 815 31.31 -7.31 9.77
CA GLU A 815 31.01 -7.45 11.20
C GLU A 815 30.08 -6.31 11.63
N PRO A 816 29.43 -6.35 12.81
CA PRO A 816 28.59 -5.25 13.27
C PRO A 816 29.32 -3.90 13.21
N GLY A 817 28.75 -2.95 12.46
CA GLY A 817 29.33 -1.63 12.25
C GLY A 817 30.40 -1.55 11.15
N VAL A 818 30.69 -2.63 10.40
CA VAL A 818 31.65 -2.61 9.28
C VAL A 818 30.98 -3.13 8.03
N VAL A 819 30.82 -2.25 7.04
CA VAL A 819 30.05 -2.52 5.83
C VAL A 819 30.86 -2.20 4.58
N GLU A 820 30.60 -2.91 3.50
CA GLU A 820 31.19 -2.65 2.20
C GLU A 820 30.11 -2.48 1.15
N VAL A 821 30.16 -1.39 0.39
CA VAL A 821 29.24 -1.09 -0.72
C VAL A 821 29.97 -1.21 -2.03
N MET A 822 29.38 -1.87 -3.01
CA MET A 822 29.99 -2.16 -4.32
C MET A 822 29.20 -1.48 -5.45
N TYR A 823 29.92 -0.86 -6.39
CA TYR A 823 29.32 -0.12 -7.51
C TYR A 823 29.64 -0.75 -8.88
N SER A 824 28.85 -0.40 -9.90
CA SER A 824 28.98 -0.96 -11.27
C SER A 824 30.32 -0.71 -11.96
N ASN A 825 31.00 0.39 -11.65
CA ASN A 825 32.34 0.67 -12.17
C ASN A 825 33.48 -0.07 -11.42
N GLY A 826 33.13 -0.99 -10.53
CA GLY A 826 34.10 -1.78 -9.74
C GLY A 826 34.63 -1.08 -8.48
N THR A 827 34.22 0.16 -8.20
CA THR A 827 34.58 0.85 -6.95
C THR A 827 33.91 0.17 -5.75
N THR A 828 34.65 0.03 -4.65
CA THR A 828 34.10 -0.39 -3.36
C THR A 828 34.33 0.67 -2.29
N LEU A 829 33.35 0.83 -1.39
CA LEU A 829 33.43 1.70 -0.22
C LEU A 829 33.36 0.83 1.03
N LEU A 830 34.49 0.67 1.73
CA LEU A 830 34.55 -0.05 2.99
C LEU A 830 34.47 0.96 4.14
N ILE A 831 33.42 0.86 4.96
CA ILE A 831 33.02 1.84 5.96
C ILE A 831 33.07 1.19 7.34
N ASN A 832 33.66 1.89 8.32
CA ASN A 832 33.74 1.46 9.70
C ASN A 832 33.07 2.46 10.63
N TYR A 833 31.90 2.12 11.14
CA TYR A 833 31.14 2.88 12.13
C TYR A 833 31.69 2.75 13.55
N ASN A 834 32.56 1.78 13.81
CA ASN A 834 33.06 1.48 15.15
C ASN A 834 34.10 2.51 15.63
N GLU A 835 34.21 2.66 16.95
CA GLU A 835 35.20 3.54 17.60
C GLU A 835 36.64 3.00 17.58
N GLN A 836 36.86 1.83 16.98
CA GLN A 836 38.16 1.18 16.87
C GLN A 836 38.47 0.86 15.39
N PRO A 837 39.74 0.88 14.97
CA PRO A 837 40.12 0.49 13.63
C PRO A 837 39.86 -0.99 13.39
N VAL A 838 39.45 -1.34 12.17
CA VAL A 838 39.14 -2.72 11.74
C VAL A 838 39.97 -3.07 10.51
N VAL A 839 40.29 -4.36 10.34
CA VAL A 839 40.94 -4.87 9.14
C VAL A 839 39.96 -5.77 8.39
N ALA A 840 39.52 -5.36 7.20
CA ALA A 840 38.75 -6.19 6.27
C ALA A 840 39.52 -6.33 4.95
N HIS A 841 39.53 -7.53 4.36
CA HIS A 841 40.31 -7.84 3.15
C HIS A 841 41.81 -7.46 3.20
N GLY A 842 42.40 -7.42 4.40
CA GLY A 842 43.80 -7.00 4.58
C GLY A 842 44.03 -5.48 4.50
N VAL A 843 42.96 -4.69 4.37
CA VAL A 843 42.96 -3.22 4.41
C VAL A 843 42.54 -2.77 5.81
N SER A 844 43.32 -1.87 6.41
CA SER A 844 42.97 -1.27 7.71
C SER A 844 42.09 -0.04 7.47
N VAL A 845 40.90 -0.04 8.04
CA VAL A 845 39.98 1.11 8.07
C VAL A 845 40.05 1.75 9.45
N PRO A 846 40.36 3.05 9.57
CA PRO A 846 40.36 3.73 10.86
C PRO A 846 38.98 3.71 11.55
N ALA A 847 38.95 4.09 12.82
CA ALA A 847 37.71 4.24 13.57
C ALA A 847 36.85 5.38 13.00
N GLN A 848 35.56 5.14 12.79
CA GLN A 848 34.60 6.13 12.25
C GLN A 848 35.12 6.77 10.94
N ASP A 849 35.54 5.92 10.01
CA ASP A 849 36.21 6.31 8.77
C ASP A 849 35.89 5.30 7.65
N TYR A 850 36.34 5.58 6.44
CA TYR A 850 36.13 4.74 5.26
C TYR A 850 37.39 4.62 4.40
N VAL A 851 37.40 3.60 3.54
CA VAL A 851 38.43 3.40 2.52
C VAL A 851 37.77 3.11 1.18
N ILE A 852 38.25 3.78 0.13
CA ILE A 852 37.84 3.54 -1.26
C ILE A 852 38.77 2.46 -1.85
N GLY A 853 38.18 1.38 -2.34
CA GLY A 853 38.84 0.26 -2.99
C GLY A 853 38.32 -0.03 -4.39
N GLY A 854 38.74 -1.17 -4.96
CA GLY A 854 38.34 -1.64 -6.29
C GLY A 854 39.27 -1.19 -7.43
N ASP A 855 39.32 -1.98 -8.51
CA ASP A 855 40.01 -1.60 -9.75
C ASP A 855 39.05 -0.73 -10.58
N ARG A 856 39.38 0.56 -10.73
CA ARG A 856 38.72 1.45 -11.70
C ARG A 856 39.15 1.02 -13.11
N SER A 857 38.42 0.10 -13.74
CA SER A 857 38.71 -0.37 -15.10
C SER A 857 38.25 0.61 -16.17
#